data_AF-A0A1D6J455-F1
#
_entry.id   AF-A0A1D6J455-F1
#
_cell.length_a   1.000
_cell.length_b   1.000
_cell.length_c   1.000
_cell.angle_alpha   90.00
_cell.angle_beta   90.00
_cell.angle_gamma   90.00
#
_symmetry.space_group_name_H-M   'P 1'
#
loop_
_entity.id
_entity.type
_entity.pdbx_description
1 polymer ?
#
loop_
_entity_poly.entity_id
_entity_poly.type
_entity_poly.pdbx_seq_one_letter_code
_entity_poly.pdbx_strand_id
1 'polypeptide(L)'
;MAQLVPQSCKEGIGKGKFLKYGAGGGAGHGGRGGTGIYNGMRSEGGLEYGNADLPCELGSGSGGSALSADNTAGGGLIVIGSMKWPLSRLLVYGSLNSDGESHRGTSGNSNGTFKGGVGGGSGGSILLFLQWFLLEKNSSLSASGGNGGVYGGGGGGGGRIHFHWSYIATGDEYVHIASVNGTIVSSGGSGKNDGHCGEDGTVTGKKCPKGLYGTFCTECPVGTYKNVVGSNSSLCIPCSVDSLPNRAEFIYIRGGVTELPCPYRCISDKYKMPNCYTPLEELMYTFGGPWSFSIILSLTVILLALVLSALRIKIGESDITYRATNAIHNDGCSFPFLLSLAEVPGASRAEETQSHVHRMYFMGPNTFREPWHLPYSPPDAIIGIVYEDAFNRFIDEINLVAAYEWWEGSIHSILSVLAYPCAWSWKQWRRRKKNHRLQEYVKSEYDHSCLRSCRSRALYKGLKVGSTPDLMVAYIDFFLGGDEKRLDVASTIQKRFPMCLIFGGDGSYMSPYYLHSDTLLSNLLGQYVSTAIWNRLVAGLNAQLRTVRQGSVRSTLGPVVSWINSHGNPQLERHGVRVELGWFQSTASAYYQLGIIVAVNENFYKNLRHHEHATEFCERSRKNVAVPLQDFNQANLDQPCTSYAVSRKRLTGGVNGGIINEGTLKSLHYKRDYLFPFSLLLRNSRPLGYAETLQLLICIVLLGDFSITLLMLVQYYWISVGAFLAILLIPPLALLSPFLAGLNALFSRGLKRSSVTRIFALWNITSVVNIIVAIIYGSLYFWLSSLAVSSVHQVYNTKSFKSREDNEWWILPTILFLIKSLQAGLVNWHVANLEIQDYSLFSPDPDRFWAM
;
A
#
# COMPACT_ATOMS: atom_id res chain seq x y z
N MET A 1 4.19 37.41 -66.47
CA MET A 1 3.28 38.20 -67.33
C MET A 1 1.92 38.17 -66.66
N ALA A 2 1.41 39.32 -66.23
CA ALA A 2 0.05 39.43 -65.69
C ALA A 2 -0.84 39.95 -66.83
N GLN A 3 -1.85 39.18 -67.22
CA GLN A 3 -2.81 39.63 -68.21
C GLN A 3 -4.03 40.14 -67.44
N LEU A 4 -4.14 41.46 -67.39
CA LEU A 4 -5.31 42.16 -66.87
C LEU A 4 -6.20 42.46 -68.07
N VAL A 5 -7.42 41.91 -68.08
CA VAL A 5 -8.45 42.32 -69.03
C VAL A 5 -9.37 43.28 -68.29
N PRO A 6 -9.15 44.61 -68.38
CA PRO A 6 -9.96 45.61 -67.69
C PRO A 6 -11.35 45.80 -68.32
N GLN A 7 -11.68 45.04 -69.36
CA GLN A 7 -12.96 45.16 -70.06
C GLN A 7 -14.05 44.46 -69.26
N SER A 8 -14.85 45.27 -68.56
CA SER A 8 -16.04 44.84 -67.84
C SER A 8 -17.23 44.72 -68.80
N CYS A 9 -17.87 43.55 -68.78
CA CYS A 9 -18.97 43.24 -69.68
C CYS A 9 -20.29 43.80 -69.13
N LYS A 10 -20.91 44.74 -69.85
CA LYS A 10 -22.26 45.24 -69.53
C LYS A 10 -23.37 44.26 -69.94
N GLU A 11 -23.06 43.36 -70.87
CA GLU A 11 -23.86 42.20 -71.25
C GLU A 11 -22.97 40.95 -71.27
N GLY A 12 -23.49 39.80 -70.86
CA GLY A 12 -22.74 38.55 -70.79
C GLY A 12 -23.63 37.30 -70.74
N ILE A 13 -23.01 36.14 -70.62
CA ILE A 13 -23.66 34.82 -70.67
C ILE A 13 -24.68 34.68 -69.54
N GLY A 14 -24.31 35.09 -68.33
CA GLY A 14 -25.17 35.10 -67.15
C GLY A 14 -25.87 36.44 -66.94
N LYS A 15 -26.32 37.12 -68.00
CA LYS A 15 -27.04 38.39 -67.82
C LYS A 15 -28.35 38.18 -67.06
N GLY A 16 -28.66 39.12 -66.16
CA GLY A 16 -29.96 39.16 -65.50
C GLY A 16 -31.09 39.47 -66.49
N LYS A 17 -32.31 39.04 -66.18
CA LYS A 17 -33.49 39.47 -66.95
C LYS A 17 -33.88 40.89 -66.52
N PHE A 18 -34.38 41.68 -67.46
CA PHE A 18 -34.86 43.03 -67.20
C PHE A 18 -36.25 43.23 -67.82
N LEU A 19 -37.20 43.74 -67.03
CA LEU A 19 -38.56 44.08 -67.46
C LEU A 19 -38.72 45.60 -67.54
N LYS A 20 -39.32 46.13 -68.62
CA LYS A 20 -39.42 47.58 -68.90
C LYS A 20 -40.04 48.40 -67.74
N TYR A 21 -40.94 47.81 -66.97
CA TYR A 21 -41.62 48.42 -65.82
C TYR A 21 -41.32 47.72 -64.48
N GLY A 22 -40.40 46.74 -64.45
CA GLY A 22 -40.05 45.95 -63.26
C GLY A 22 -38.60 46.17 -62.82
N ALA A 23 -38.18 45.52 -61.73
CA ALA A 23 -36.79 45.50 -61.30
C ALA A 23 -35.94 44.53 -62.14
N GLY A 24 -34.66 44.84 -62.30
CA GLY A 24 -33.67 43.97 -62.93
C GLY A 24 -33.22 42.85 -62.00
N GLY A 25 -33.09 41.64 -62.54
CA GLY A 25 -32.39 40.55 -61.88
C GLY A 25 -30.88 40.81 -61.86
N GLY A 26 -30.19 40.35 -60.83
CA GLY A 26 -28.73 40.40 -60.78
C GLY A 26 -28.11 39.49 -61.83
N ALA A 27 -26.90 39.79 -62.27
CA ALA A 27 -26.17 38.89 -63.16
C ALA A 27 -25.66 37.66 -62.41
N GLY A 28 -25.50 36.52 -63.09
CA GLY A 28 -24.83 35.33 -62.59
C GLY A 28 -23.43 35.20 -63.16
N HIS A 29 -22.52 34.59 -62.42
CA HIS A 29 -21.19 34.10 -62.82
C HIS A 29 -20.56 33.54 -61.55
N GLY A 30 -20.05 32.31 -61.54
CA GLY A 30 -19.61 31.67 -60.29
C GLY A 30 -20.76 31.13 -59.43
N GLY A 31 -21.71 32.00 -59.11
CA GLY A 31 -23.02 31.69 -58.51
C GLY A 31 -24.17 32.36 -59.30
N ARG A 32 -25.41 31.99 -58.99
CA ARG A 32 -26.61 32.56 -59.62
C ARG A 32 -26.87 33.99 -59.17
N GLY A 33 -27.31 34.84 -60.08
CA GLY A 33 -27.78 36.19 -59.74
C GLY A 33 -29.10 36.15 -58.98
N GLY A 34 -29.29 37.09 -58.06
CA GLY A 34 -30.52 37.26 -57.29
C GLY A 34 -31.69 37.76 -58.14
N THR A 35 -32.90 37.36 -57.79
CA THR A 35 -34.12 37.82 -58.47
C THR A 35 -34.50 39.24 -58.06
N GLY A 36 -34.81 40.10 -59.03
CA GLY A 36 -35.34 41.45 -58.78
C GLY A 36 -36.85 41.43 -58.66
N ILE A 37 -37.41 42.17 -57.69
CA ILE A 37 -38.85 42.23 -57.41
C ILE A 37 -39.27 43.68 -57.22
N TYR A 38 -40.23 44.14 -58.03
CA TYR A 38 -40.80 45.48 -57.91
C TYR A 38 -42.29 45.46 -58.25
N ASN A 39 -43.14 45.98 -57.35
CA ASN A 39 -44.60 46.00 -57.50
C ASN A 39 -45.20 44.64 -57.92
N GLY A 40 -44.74 43.53 -57.33
CA GLY A 40 -45.20 42.18 -57.64
C GLY A 40 -44.68 41.58 -58.96
N MET A 41 -43.99 42.34 -59.80
CA MET A 41 -43.30 41.83 -60.99
C MET A 41 -41.94 41.24 -60.62
N ARG A 42 -41.72 39.97 -60.97
CA ARG A 42 -40.49 39.23 -60.69
C ARG A 42 -39.63 39.11 -61.94
N SER A 43 -38.36 39.48 -61.82
CA SER A 43 -37.34 39.26 -62.84
C SER A 43 -36.27 38.29 -62.34
N GLU A 44 -36.03 37.22 -63.10
CA GLU A 44 -35.03 36.22 -62.71
C GLU A 44 -33.61 36.75 -62.86
N GLY A 45 -32.74 36.40 -61.91
CA GLY A 45 -31.31 36.65 -62.03
C GLY A 45 -30.64 35.69 -63.02
N GLY A 46 -29.45 36.07 -63.47
CA GLY A 46 -28.66 35.32 -64.43
C GLY A 46 -28.19 33.98 -63.89
N LEU A 47 -28.05 32.99 -64.78
CA LEU A 47 -27.53 31.67 -64.44
C LEU A 47 -26.03 31.73 -64.14
N GLU A 48 -25.55 30.79 -63.31
CA GLU A 48 -24.12 30.54 -63.18
C GLU A 48 -23.55 29.92 -64.46
N TYR A 49 -22.28 30.20 -64.76
CA TYR A 49 -21.57 29.64 -65.91
C TYR A 49 -20.05 29.61 -65.64
N GLY A 50 -19.31 29.06 -66.60
CA GLY A 50 -17.85 28.93 -66.55
C GLY A 50 -17.37 27.72 -65.75
N ASN A 51 -16.07 27.45 -65.81
CA ASN A 51 -15.44 26.32 -65.12
C ASN A 51 -14.79 26.77 -63.81
N ALA A 52 -15.17 26.16 -62.68
CA ALA A 52 -14.57 26.44 -61.38
C ALA A 52 -13.09 26.04 -61.28
N ASP A 53 -12.66 24.99 -61.99
CA ASP A 53 -11.27 24.50 -61.96
C ASP A 53 -10.35 25.24 -62.95
N LEU A 54 -10.92 26.03 -63.85
CA LEU A 54 -10.17 26.86 -64.81
C LEU A 54 -11.02 28.07 -65.24
N PRO A 55 -11.24 29.05 -64.33
CA PRO A 55 -12.10 30.20 -64.61
C PRO A 55 -11.40 31.16 -65.58
N CYS A 56 -11.86 31.16 -66.82
CA CYS A 56 -11.32 31.98 -67.91
C CYS A 56 -12.36 32.96 -68.47
N GLU A 57 -13.55 33.00 -67.87
CA GLU A 57 -14.67 33.79 -68.31
C GLU A 57 -14.75 35.12 -67.55
N LEU A 58 -15.22 36.17 -68.22
CA LEU A 58 -15.53 37.46 -67.60
C LEU A 58 -16.84 37.37 -66.82
N GLY A 59 -16.99 38.19 -65.78
CA GLY A 59 -18.27 38.41 -65.11
C GLY A 59 -19.29 39.04 -66.06
N SER A 60 -20.57 38.87 -65.76
CA SER A 60 -21.69 39.37 -66.56
C SER A 60 -22.33 40.61 -65.96
N GLY A 61 -22.84 41.49 -66.82
CA GLY A 61 -23.65 42.63 -66.41
C GLY A 61 -25.11 42.26 -66.13
N SER A 62 -25.82 43.13 -65.42
CA SER A 62 -27.21 42.93 -64.98
C SER A 62 -28.23 42.87 -66.13
N GLY A 63 -27.84 43.34 -67.32
CA GLY A 63 -28.74 43.49 -68.47
C GLY A 63 -29.71 44.67 -68.32
N GLY A 64 -29.92 45.43 -69.40
CA GLY A 64 -30.89 46.53 -69.44
C GLY A 64 -31.11 47.05 -70.86
N SER A 65 -32.13 47.89 -71.05
CA SER A 65 -32.52 48.38 -72.38
C SER A 65 -31.48 49.36 -72.94
N ALA A 66 -31.08 49.20 -74.21
CA ALA A 66 -30.10 50.02 -74.92
C ALA A 66 -30.37 51.54 -74.91
N LEU A 67 -31.58 51.97 -74.51
CA LEU A 67 -31.98 53.38 -74.41
C LEU A 67 -31.75 54.03 -73.03
N SER A 68 -31.35 53.29 -71.99
CA SER A 68 -31.06 53.86 -70.66
C SER A 68 -29.64 53.53 -70.19
N ALA A 69 -28.91 54.54 -69.70
CA ALA A 69 -27.52 54.44 -69.23
C ALA A 69 -27.32 53.61 -67.94
N ASP A 70 -28.35 52.93 -67.43
CA ASP A 70 -28.35 52.24 -66.14
C ASP A 70 -28.11 50.72 -66.29
N ASN A 71 -26.90 50.29 -66.64
CA ASN A 71 -26.50 48.87 -66.60
C ASN A 71 -25.25 48.73 -65.72
N THR A 72 -25.24 47.77 -64.79
CA THR A 72 -24.03 47.45 -64.01
C THR A 72 -23.18 46.46 -64.78
N ALA A 73 -21.87 46.69 -64.84
CA ALA A 73 -20.94 45.77 -65.48
C ALA A 73 -20.52 44.61 -64.55
N GLY A 74 -20.25 43.45 -65.15
CA GLY A 74 -19.64 42.33 -64.44
C GLY A 74 -18.15 42.55 -64.17
N GLY A 75 -17.61 41.81 -63.19
CA GLY A 75 -16.19 41.85 -62.84
C GLY A 75 -15.28 41.33 -63.96
N GLY A 76 -14.04 41.83 -64.01
CA GLY A 76 -13.05 41.46 -65.03
C GLY A 76 -12.40 40.09 -64.81
N LEU A 77 -11.46 39.76 -65.70
CA LEU A 77 -10.62 38.55 -65.60
C LEU A 77 -9.19 38.97 -65.22
N ILE A 78 -8.69 38.39 -64.12
CA ILE A 78 -7.31 38.57 -63.65
C ILE A 78 -6.59 37.23 -63.79
N VAL A 79 -5.62 37.15 -64.69
CA VAL A 79 -4.74 35.97 -64.83
C VAL A 79 -3.30 36.35 -64.48
N ILE A 80 -2.73 35.66 -63.49
CA ILE A 80 -1.34 35.86 -63.07
C ILE A 80 -0.57 34.56 -63.27
N GLY A 81 0.44 34.60 -64.15
CA GLY A 81 1.29 33.44 -64.48
C GLY A 81 0.68 32.55 -65.58
N SER A 82 1.29 31.38 -65.79
CA SER A 82 0.80 30.38 -66.74
C SER A 82 1.24 28.97 -66.32
N MET A 83 0.67 27.93 -66.93
CA MET A 83 1.09 26.54 -66.67
C MET A 83 2.56 26.29 -67.01
N LYS A 84 3.11 26.92 -68.07
CA LYS A 84 4.52 26.77 -68.47
C LYS A 84 5.46 27.60 -67.60
N TRP A 85 5.01 28.77 -67.16
CA TRP A 85 5.78 29.76 -66.40
C TRP A 85 4.98 30.23 -65.17
N PRO A 86 4.89 29.40 -64.12
CA PRO A 86 4.21 29.77 -62.89
C PRO A 86 5.03 30.80 -62.11
N LEU A 87 4.35 31.64 -61.32
CA LEU A 87 5.01 32.59 -60.42
C LEU A 87 5.62 31.84 -59.23
N SER A 88 6.85 32.18 -58.83
CA SER A 88 7.50 31.55 -57.67
C SER A 88 6.83 31.94 -56.34
N ARG A 89 6.52 33.22 -56.15
CA ARG A 89 5.83 33.73 -54.95
C ARG A 89 4.92 34.90 -55.32
N LEU A 90 3.67 34.89 -54.86
CA LEU A 90 2.77 36.04 -54.90
C LEU A 90 2.51 36.54 -53.48
N LEU A 91 2.87 37.81 -53.23
CA LEU A 91 2.67 38.51 -51.97
C LEU A 91 1.61 39.59 -52.18
N VAL A 92 0.47 39.49 -51.49
CA VAL A 92 -0.60 40.48 -51.58
C VAL A 92 -0.63 41.31 -50.30
N TYR A 93 -0.25 42.58 -50.45
CA TYR A 93 -0.32 43.64 -49.44
C TYR A 93 -1.34 44.69 -49.92
N GLY A 94 -2.61 44.53 -49.56
CA GLY A 94 -3.73 45.35 -50.05
C GLY A 94 -4.84 44.51 -50.70
N SER A 95 -5.45 45.02 -51.77
CA SER A 95 -6.63 44.39 -52.39
C SER A 95 -6.36 43.90 -53.82
N LEU A 96 -6.65 42.64 -54.12
CA LEU A 96 -6.75 42.11 -55.49
C LEU A 96 -8.21 41.77 -55.77
N ASN A 97 -8.88 42.64 -56.53
CA ASN A 97 -10.33 42.57 -56.69
C ASN A 97 -10.75 42.46 -58.16
N SER A 98 -11.67 41.54 -58.45
CA SER A 98 -12.43 41.44 -59.69
C SER A 98 -13.93 41.52 -59.40
N ASP A 99 -14.34 42.42 -58.52
CA ASP A 99 -15.73 42.53 -58.06
C ASP A 99 -16.67 43.05 -59.15
N GLY A 100 -17.94 42.65 -59.08
CA GLY A 100 -19.01 43.16 -59.93
C GLY A 100 -19.44 44.58 -59.55
N GLU A 101 -19.87 45.36 -60.52
CA GLU A 101 -20.31 46.74 -60.28
C GLU A 101 -21.62 46.76 -59.48
N SER A 102 -21.65 47.59 -58.42
CA SER A 102 -22.87 47.88 -57.67
C SER A 102 -23.56 49.12 -58.24
N HIS A 103 -24.89 49.12 -58.27
CA HIS A 103 -25.63 50.30 -58.73
C HIS A 103 -25.45 51.48 -57.77
N ARG A 104 -24.79 52.55 -58.24
CA ARG A 104 -24.67 53.81 -57.50
C ARG A 104 -25.99 54.57 -57.63
N GLY A 105 -26.76 54.59 -56.55
CA GLY A 105 -28.09 55.20 -56.55
C GLY A 105 -28.07 56.65 -57.04
N THR A 106 -28.71 56.91 -58.17
CA THR A 106 -29.13 58.28 -58.51
C THR A 106 -30.39 58.58 -57.72
N SER A 107 -30.28 59.57 -56.83
CA SER A 107 -31.42 60.24 -56.20
C SER A 107 -32.44 60.60 -57.28
N GLY A 108 -33.71 60.33 -57.01
CA GLY A 108 -34.79 60.26 -58.00
C GLY A 108 -34.82 61.42 -58.99
N ASN A 109 -34.89 61.09 -60.29
CA ASN A 109 -35.32 62.05 -61.29
C ASN A 109 -36.82 62.31 -61.10
N SER A 110 -37.15 63.57 -60.87
CA SER A 110 -38.50 64.13 -60.73
C SER A 110 -39.27 64.16 -62.05
N ASN A 111 -39.42 63.00 -62.70
CA ASN A 111 -40.37 62.79 -63.80
C ASN A 111 -40.96 61.39 -63.64
N GLY A 112 -42.25 61.33 -63.30
CA GLY A 112 -42.99 60.17 -62.77
C GLY A 112 -43.15 58.94 -63.67
N THR A 113 -42.10 58.43 -64.29
CA THR A 113 -42.08 57.06 -64.84
C THR A 113 -41.54 56.09 -63.80
N PHE A 114 -42.42 55.35 -63.13
CA PHE A 114 -42.07 54.29 -62.18
C PHE A 114 -41.24 53.19 -62.89
N LYS A 115 -39.93 53.19 -62.67
CA LYS A 115 -38.98 52.18 -63.17
C LYS A 115 -38.35 51.47 -61.98
N GLY A 116 -38.35 50.13 -61.98
CA GLY A 116 -37.70 49.33 -60.95
C GLY A 116 -36.17 49.46 -60.98
N GLY A 117 -35.52 49.09 -59.88
CA GLY A 117 -34.07 49.19 -59.71
C GLY A 117 -33.34 48.18 -60.58
N VAL A 118 -32.12 48.52 -61.01
CA VAL A 118 -31.29 47.62 -61.83
C VAL A 118 -30.63 46.55 -60.96
N GLY A 119 -30.36 45.37 -61.52
CA GLY A 119 -29.62 44.32 -60.82
C GLY A 119 -28.15 44.69 -60.62
N GLY A 120 -27.45 43.98 -59.75
CA GLY A 120 -26.00 44.09 -59.60
C GLY A 120 -25.24 43.25 -60.62
N GLY A 121 -24.02 43.67 -60.97
CA GLY A 121 -23.11 42.91 -61.84
C GLY A 121 -22.53 41.70 -61.09
N SER A 122 -22.24 40.60 -61.78
CA SER A 122 -21.64 39.43 -61.14
C SER A 122 -20.14 39.63 -60.94
N GLY A 123 -19.57 38.93 -59.95
CA GLY A 123 -18.13 38.90 -59.72
C GLY A 123 -17.39 38.34 -60.93
N GLY A 124 -16.12 38.67 -61.09
CA GLY A 124 -15.25 38.24 -62.18
C GLY A 124 -14.55 36.90 -61.93
N SER A 125 -13.45 36.68 -62.64
CA SER A 125 -12.60 35.48 -62.51
C SER A 125 -11.19 35.87 -62.10
N ILE A 126 -10.65 35.20 -61.09
CA ILE A 126 -9.24 35.31 -60.68
C ILE A 126 -8.58 33.95 -60.83
N LEU A 127 -7.58 33.85 -61.71
CA LEU A 127 -6.84 32.63 -61.99
C LEU A 127 -5.34 32.84 -61.71
N LEU A 128 -4.81 32.09 -60.76
CA LEU A 128 -3.45 32.27 -60.26
C LEU A 128 -2.61 31.00 -60.48
N PHE A 129 -1.54 31.10 -61.26
CA PHE A 129 -0.55 30.02 -61.46
C PHE A 129 0.69 30.28 -60.62
N LEU A 130 0.79 29.64 -59.45
CA LEU A 130 1.75 29.98 -58.41
C LEU A 130 2.44 28.73 -57.82
N GLN A 131 3.65 28.91 -57.28
CA GLN A 131 4.31 27.96 -56.37
C GLN A 131 4.00 28.27 -54.90
N TRP A 132 3.87 29.55 -54.55
CA TRP A 132 3.62 29.98 -53.18
C TRP A 132 2.79 31.27 -53.10
N PHE A 133 1.92 31.37 -52.10
CA PHE A 133 0.98 32.49 -51.93
C PHE A 133 0.96 33.03 -50.49
N LEU A 134 1.00 34.35 -50.33
CA LEU A 134 0.76 35.05 -49.06
C LEU A 134 -0.32 36.11 -49.23
N LEU A 135 -1.33 36.05 -48.39
CA LEU A 135 -2.28 37.13 -48.16
C LEU A 135 -2.08 37.67 -46.76
N GLU A 136 -1.57 38.88 -46.65
CA GLU A 136 -1.26 39.51 -45.36
C GLU A 136 -2.55 39.84 -44.55
N LYS A 137 -2.40 40.09 -43.25
CA LYS A 137 -3.47 40.63 -42.42
C LYS A 137 -3.97 41.95 -43.02
N ASN A 138 -5.28 42.17 -43.05
CA ASN A 138 -5.96 43.33 -43.68
C ASN A 138 -5.84 43.41 -45.21
N SER A 139 -5.30 42.39 -45.88
CA SER A 139 -5.35 42.28 -47.34
C SER A 139 -6.58 41.51 -47.79
N SER A 140 -7.13 41.83 -48.96
CA SER A 140 -8.34 41.20 -49.52
C SER A 140 -8.09 40.63 -50.92
N LEU A 141 -8.60 39.44 -51.17
CA LEU A 141 -8.70 38.84 -52.49
C LEU A 141 -10.19 38.62 -52.79
N SER A 142 -10.76 39.42 -53.67
CA SER A 142 -12.22 39.47 -53.82
C SER A 142 -12.69 39.31 -55.27
N ALA A 143 -13.71 38.48 -55.47
CA ALA A 143 -14.48 38.38 -56.70
C ALA A 143 -15.97 38.41 -56.35
N SER A 144 -16.39 39.35 -55.51
CA SER A 144 -17.76 39.46 -55.02
C SER A 144 -18.72 39.98 -56.09
N GLY A 145 -19.98 39.57 -56.01
CA GLY A 145 -21.07 40.17 -56.78
C GLY A 145 -21.39 41.60 -56.32
N GLY A 146 -21.87 42.43 -57.24
CA GLY A 146 -22.32 43.79 -56.98
C GLY A 146 -23.72 43.83 -56.36
N ASN A 147 -23.99 44.88 -55.58
CA ASN A 147 -25.28 45.09 -54.94
C ASN A 147 -26.34 45.59 -55.94
N GLY A 148 -27.57 45.12 -55.76
CA GLY A 148 -28.73 45.57 -56.54
C GLY A 148 -29.13 47.02 -56.23
N GLY A 149 -29.88 47.64 -57.14
CA GLY A 149 -30.41 48.99 -57.01
C GLY A 149 -31.59 49.10 -56.03
N VAL A 150 -31.74 50.28 -55.41
CA VAL A 150 -32.64 50.52 -54.26
C VAL A 150 -34.08 50.07 -54.49
N TYR A 151 -34.62 50.21 -55.71
CA TYR A 151 -36.02 49.84 -56.03
C TYR A 151 -36.19 48.36 -56.42
N GLY A 152 -35.78 47.43 -55.55
CA GLY A 152 -36.07 46.01 -55.74
C GLY A 152 -35.08 45.24 -56.62
N GLY A 153 -33.90 45.79 -56.91
CA GLY A 153 -32.89 45.14 -57.75
C GLY A 153 -32.27 43.91 -57.09
N GLY A 154 -32.09 42.84 -57.87
CA GLY A 154 -31.41 41.62 -57.40
C GLY A 154 -29.90 41.78 -57.31
N GLY A 155 -29.26 41.15 -56.32
CA GLY A 155 -27.80 41.17 -56.16
C GLY A 155 -27.10 40.28 -57.21
N GLY A 156 -25.88 40.65 -57.64
CA GLY A 156 -25.10 39.86 -58.58
C GLY A 156 -24.53 38.58 -57.92
N GLY A 157 -24.36 37.50 -58.67
CA GLY A 157 -23.71 36.28 -58.20
C GLY A 157 -22.21 36.50 -57.94
N GLY A 158 -21.66 35.77 -56.97
CA GLY A 158 -20.24 35.82 -56.62
C GLY A 158 -19.38 35.07 -57.65
N GLY A 159 -18.23 35.64 -58.00
CA GLY A 159 -17.32 35.15 -59.05
C GLY A 159 -16.47 33.94 -58.69
N ARG A 160 -15.47 33.63 -59.51
CA ARG A 160 -14.64 32.42 -59.38
C ARG A 160 -13.19 32.78 -59.07
N ILE A 161 -12.61 32.12 -58.06
CA ILE A 161 -11.19 32.26 -57.69
C ILE A 161 -10.56 30.87 -57.74
N HIS A 162 -9.53 30.68 -58.57
CA HIS A 162 -8.82 29.41 -58.70
C HIS A 162 -7.31 29.55 -58.46
N PHE A 163 -6.80 28.70 -57.57
CA PHE A 163 -5.37 28.57 -57.30
C PHE A 163 -4.79 27.33 -57.99
N HIS A 164 -4.00 27.56 -59.04
CA HIS A 164 -3.33 26.51 -59.78
C HIS A 164 -1.88 26.31 -59.30
N TRP A 165 -1.70 25.38 -58.37
CA TRP A 165 -0.39 25.04 -57.80
C TRP A 165 0.50 24.29 -58.80
N SER A 166 1.66 24.85 -59.15
CA SER A 166 2.55 24.20 -60.13
C SER A 166 3.23 22.95 -59.56
N TYR A 167 3.69 23.01 -58.31
CA TYR A 167 4.36 21.93 -57.61
C TYR A 167 3.91 21.89 -56.14
N ILE A 168 3.55 20.70 -55.66
CA ILE A 168 3.18 20.45 -54.26
C ILE A 168 4.13 19.35 -53.79
N ALA A 169 5.09 19.71 -52.93
CA ALA A 169 5.99 18.74 -52.32
C ALA A 169 5.20 17.78 -51.41
N THR A 170 5.65 16.54 -51.28
CA THR A 170 4.99 15.50 -50.49
C THR A 170 5.96 14.82 -49.54
N GLY A 171 5.47 14.29 -48.43
CA GLY A 171 6.31 13.63 -47.41
C GLY A 171 7.24 14.61 -46.70
N ASP A 172 8.49 14.21 -46.49
CA ASP A 172 9.47 14.99 -45.71
C ASP A 172 9.81 16.36 -46.32
N GLU A 173 9.64 16.51 -47.63
CA GLU A 173 9.87 17.76 -48.36
C GLU A 173 8.67 18.71 -48.30
N TYR A 174 7.54 18.31 -47.70
CA TYR A 174 6.35 19.16 -47.64
C TYR A 174 6.62 20.49 -46.93
N VAL A 175 6.16 21.58 -47.53
CA VAL A 175 6.15 22.92 -46.95
C VAL A 175 4.79 23.54 -47.24
N HIS A 176 4.25 24.31 -46.31
CA HIS A 176 3.03 25.07 -46.54
C HIS A 176 3.15 25.97 -47.78
N ILE A 177 2.30 25.71 -48.77
CA ILE A 177 2.28 26.40 -50.07
C ILE A 177 1.52 27.73 -50.03
N ALA A 178 0.73 27.98 -48.98
CA ALA A 178 0.01 29.23 -48.81
C ALA A 178 -0.07 29.64 -47.33
N SER A 179 -0.02 30.94 -47.08
CA SER A 179 -0.33 31.56 -45.79
C SER A 179 -1.40 32.63 -46.01
N VAL A 180 -2.61 32.37 -45.51
CA VAL A 180 -3.78 33.23 -45.71
C VAL A 180 -4.18 33.82 -44.38
N ASN A 181 -3.72 35.06 -44.13
CA ASN A 181 -4.06 35.83 -42.93
C ASN A 181 -5.08 36.96 -43.21
N GLY A 182 -5.35 37.25 -44.48
CA GLY A 182 -6.36 38.21 -44.94
C GLY A 182 -7.69 37.55 -45.35
N THR A 183 -8.54 38.30 -46.07
CA THR A 183 -9.88 37.85 -46.46
C THR A 183 -9.94 37.41 -47.93
N ILE A 184 -10.46 36.22 -48.19
CA ILE A 184 -10.80 35.75 -49.54
C ILE A 184 -12.32 35.73 -49.66
N VAL A 185 -12.86 36.51 -50.60
CA VAL A 185 -14.31 36.75 -50.73
C VAL A 185 -14.76 36.42 -52.14
N SER A 186 -15.72 35.51 -52.27
CA SER A 186 -16.42 35.23 -53.53
C SER A 186 -17.93 35.27 -53.33
N SER A 187 -18.42 36.12 -52.41
CA SER A 187 -19.84 36.14 -52.03
C SER A 187 -20.74 36.76 -53.09
N GLY A 188 -22.01 36.36 -53.06
CA GLY A 188 -23.05 37.07 -53.81
C GLY A 188 -23.29 38.49 -53.29
N GLY A 189 -23.64 39.40 -54.20
CA GLY A 189 -24.06 40.75 -53.87
C GLY A 189 -25.42 40.77 -53.17
N SER A 190 -25.64 41.79 -52.35
CA SER A 190 -26.92 41.96 -51.64
C SER A 190 -28.01 42.51 -52.57
N GLY A 191 -29.21 41.94 -52.48
CA GLY A 191 -30.42 42.55 -53.03
C GLY A 191 -30.85 43.78 -52.22
N LYS A 192 -31.77 44.58 -52.78
CA LYS A 192 -32.37 45.74 -52.08
C LYS A 192 -33.89 45.65 -52.10
N ASN A 193 -34.55 46.16 -51.05
CA ASN A 193 -35.99 46.01 -50.80
C ASN A 193 -36.42 44.53 -50.93
N ASP A 194 -37.38 44.23 -51.82
CA ASP A 194 -37.87 42.87 -52.08
C ASP A 194 -36.93 42.05 -52.99
N GLY A 195 -35.80 42.61 -53.45
CA GLY A 195 -34.82 41.93 -54.28
C GLY A 195 -34.01 40.90 -53.50
N HIS A 196 -33.79 39.73 -54.11
CA HIS A 196 -33.01 38.64 -53.50
C HIS A 196 -31.50 38.87 -53.67
N CYS A 197 -30.71 38.33 -52.74
CA CYS A 197 -29.25 38.27 -52.84
C CYS A 197 -28.81 37.29 -53.94
N GLY A 198 -27.63 37.53 -54.51
CA GLY A 198 -26.95 36.56 -55.36
C GLY A 198 -26.41 35.38 -54.54
N GLU A 199 -26.21 34.26 -55.20
CA GLU A 199 -25.53 33.11 -54.61
C GLU A 199 -24.01 33.32 -54.60
N ASP A 200 -23.34 32.66 -53.65
CA ASP A 200 -21.89 32.69 -53.54
C ASP A 200 -21.23 31.95 -54.70
N GLY A 201 -20.06 32.45 -55.08
CA GLY A 201 -19.19 31.86 -56.07
C GLY A 201 -18.28 30.77 -55.52
N THR A 202 -17.28 30.38 -56.31
CA THR A 202 -16.42 29.23 -56.02
C THR A 202 -14.98 29.65 -55.79
N VAL A 203 -14.39 29.20 -54.68
CA VAL A 203 -12.95 29.25 -54.42
C VAL A 203 -12.39 27.84 -54.51
N THR A 204 -11.62 27.55 -55.56
CA THR A 204 -11.09 26.21 -55.85
C THR A 204 -9.57 26.21 -55.96
N GLY A 205 -8.99 25.02 -55.90
CA GLY A 205 -7.55 24.83 -56.06
C GLY A 205 -7.26 23.49 -56.71
N LYS A 206 -6.03 23.30 -57.18
CA LYS A 206 -5.59 22.03 -57.76
C LYS A 206 -5.80 20.87 -56.78
N LYS A 207 -6.21 19.71 -57.30
CA LYS A 207 -6.41 18.48 -56.51
C LYS A 207 -5.13 18.13 -55.74
N CYS A 208 -5.25 17.99 -54.42
CA CYS A 208 -4.10 17.71 -53.56
C CYS A 208 -3.64 16.25 -53.69
N PRO A 209 -2.32 16.00 -53.58
CA PRO A 209 -1.77 14.65 -53.51
C PRO A 209 -2.18 13.93 -52.21
N LYS A 210 -1.80 12.66 -52.08
CA LYS A 210 -2.03 11.84 -50.89
C LYS A 210 -1.50 12.55 -49.63
N GLY A 211 -2.16 12.39 -48.49
CA GLY A 211 -1.79 13.03 -47.21
C GLY A 211 -2.25 14.49 -47.00
N LEU A 212 -2.62 15.21 -48.06
CA LEU A 212 -2.98 16.64 -48.01
C LEU A 212 -4.44 16.89 -48.41
N TYR A 213 -5.10 17.94 -47.91
CA TYR A 213 -6.49 18.29 -48.24
C TYR A 213 -6.73 19.81 -48.29
N GLY A 214 -7.92 20.23 -48.75
CA GLY A 214 -8.33 21.62 -48.85
C GLY A 214 -7.84 22.34 -50.12
N THR A 215 -8.19 23.62 -50.25
CA THR A 215 -7.79 24.47 -51.39
C THR A 215 -6.29 24.75 -51.42
N PHE A 216 -5.66 24.79 -50.24
CA PHE A 216 -4.24 25.10 -50.03
C PHE A 216 -3.38 23.86 -49.75
N CYS A 217 -3.93 22.65 -49.90
CA CYS A 217 -3.24 21.38 -49.64
C CYS A 217 -2.51 21.36 -48.29
N THR A 218 -3.27 21.54 -47.22
CA THR A 218 -2.82 21.39 -45.83
C THR A 218 -2.75 19.93 -45.43
N GLU A 219 -1.87 19.61 -44.48
CA GLU A 219 -1.72 18.24 -43.94
C GLU A 219 -3.02 17.76 -43.29
N CYS A 220 -3.41 16.50 -43.53
CA CYS A 220 -4.52 15.86 -42.82
C CYS A 220 -4.26 15.85 -41.29
N PRO A 221 -5.31 15.94 -40.45
CA PRO A 221 -5.15 15.98 -38.99
C PRO A 221 -4.51 14.69 -38.44
N VAL A 222 -3.80 14.82 -37.29
CA VAL A 222 -3.14 13.69 -36.62
C VAL A 222 -4.16 12.59 -36.29
N GLY A 223 -3.78 11.33 -36.54
CA GLY A 223 -4.69 10.18 -36.38
C GLY A 223 -5.62 9.96 -37.56
N THR A 224 -5.35 10.59 -38.71
CA THR A 224 -6.02 10.29 -39.99
C THR A 224 -4.99 9.96 -41.07
N TYR A 225 -5.40 9.20 -42.08
CA TYR A 225 -4.60 8.89 -43.27
C TYR A 225 -5.38 9.19 -44.54
N LYS A 226 -4.66 9.45 -45.63
CA LYS A 226 -5.25 9.71 -46.94
C LYS A 226 -4.41 9.12 -48.06
N ASN A 227 -4.96 8.10 -48.72
CA ASN A 227 -4.29 7.34 -49.78
C ASN A 227 -4.75 7.71 -51.21
N VAL A 228 -5.70 8.64 -51.36
CA VAL A 228 -6.27 9.07 -52.65
C VAL A 228 -5.98 10.54 -52.95
N VAL A 229 -5.91 10.89 -54.23
CA VAL A 229 -5.74 12.27 -54.72
C VAL A 229 -7.08 12.99 -54.70
N GLY A 230 -7.14 14.20 -54.15
CA GLY A 230 -8.34 15.03 -54.08
C GLY A 230 -8.22 16.14 -53.03
N SER A 231 -9.15 17.09 -52.98
CA SER A 231 -9.08 18.23 -52.03
C SER A 231 -10.15 18.21 -50.94
N ASN A 232 -11.10 17.27 -50.97
CA ASN A 232 -12.15 17.17 -49.95
C ASN A 232 -11.58 16.73 -48.60
N SER A 233 -12.07 17.34 -47.52
CA SER A 233 -11.69 17.01 -46.13
C SER A 233 -12.17 15.61 -45.71
N SER A 234 -13.28 15.13 -46.27
CA SER A 234 -13.80 13.78 -46.03
C SER A 234 -12.90 12.65 -46.53
N LEU A 235 -11.85 12.97 -47.30
CA LEU A 235 -10.86 12.00 -47.76
C LEU A 235 -9.77 11.71 -46.71
N CYS A 236 -9.70 12.49 -45.62
CA CYS A 236 -8.85 12.17 -44.47
C CYS A 236 -9.62 11.19 -43.57
N ILE A 237 -9.29 9.91 -43.67
CA ILE A 237 -9.99 8.81 -42.98
C ILE A 237 -9.34 8.59 -41.61
N PRO A 238 -10.10 8.48 -40.50
CA PRO A 238 -9.52 8.20 -39.19
C PRO A 238 -8.85 6.82 -39.15
N CYS A 239 -7.68 6.76 -38.51
CA CYS A 239 -6.97 5.51 -38.25
C CYS A 239 -7.75 4.69 -37.21
N SER A 240 -7.74 3.36 -37.35
CA SER A 240 -8.38 2.48 -36.36
C SER A 240 -7.67 2.59 -35.00
N VAL A 241 -8.46 2.83 -33.96
CA VAL A 241 -7.98 2.86 -32.57
C VAL A 241 -7.75 1.44 -32.05
N ASP A 242 -8.38 0.43 -32.65
CA ASP A 242 -8.28 -0.97 -32.19
C ASP A 242 -6.88 -1.56 -32.42
N SER A 243 -6.12 -1.01 -33.39
CA SER A 243 -4.74 -1.39 -33.65
C SER A 243 -3.71 -0.61 -32.83
N LEU A 244 -4.15 0.41 -32.08
CA LEU A 244 -3.27 1.26 -31.28
C LEU A 244 -3.10 0.66 -29.87
N PRO A 245 -1.88 0.38 -29.42
CA PRO A 245 -1.65 -0.07 -28.05
C PRO A 245 -2.20 0.93 -27.01
N ASN A 246 -2.70 0.43 -25.88
CA ASN A 246 -3.34 1.24 -24.82
C ASN A 246 -2.49 2.42 -24.33
N ARG A 247 -1.16 2.31 -24.40
CA ARG A 247 -0.17 3.30 -23.94
C ARG A 247 0.58 3.99 -25.10
N ALA A 248 -0.06 4.10 -26.26
CA ALA A 248 0.50 4.73 -27.46
C ALA A 248 -0.35 5.93 -27.92
N GLU A 249 0.31 6.89 -28.56
CA GLU A 249 -0.31 8.05 -29.21
C GLU A 249 0.15 8.16 -30.67
N PHE A 250 -0.75 8.61 -31.55
CA PHE A 250 -0.40 8.89 -32.94
C PHE A 250 0.56 10.07 -33.02
N ILE A 251 1.57 9.96 -33.89
CA ILE A 251 2.57 11.01 -34.06
C ILE A 251 2.22 11.93 -35.22
N TYR A 252 2.64 13.19 -35.08
CA TYR A 252 2.67 14.12 -36.20
C TYR A 252 3.74 13.68 -37.22
N ILE A 253 3.33 13.58 -38.48
CA ILE A 253 4.24 13.39 -39.62
C ILE A 253 4.02 14.51 -40.62
N ARG A 254 5.15 15.05 -41.08
CA ARG A 254 5.22 16.08 -42.11
C ARG A 254 4.70 15.55 -43.45
N GLY A 255 3.86 16.33 -44.13
CA GLY A 255 3.17 15.94 -45.36
C GLY A 255 1.93 15.06 -45.17
N GLY A 256 1.56 14.74 -43.92
CA GLY A 256 0.43 13.89 -43.59
C GLY A 256 0.66 12.40 -43.89
N VAL A 257 -0.16 11.54 -43.27
CA VAL A 257 -0.02 10.08 -43.41
C VAL A 257 -0.68 9.61 -44.72
N THR A 258 0.07 8.90 -45.54
CA THR A 258 -0.39 8.43 -46.87
C THR A 258 -0.94 7.00 -46.86
N GLU A 259 -0.41 6.14 -45.99
CA GLU A 259 -0.68 4.70 -45.97
C GLU A 259 -0.88 4.17 -44.52
N LEU A 260 -1.44 2.96 -44.41
CA LEU A 260 -1.60 2.25 -43.14
C LEU A 260 -0.43 1.27 -42.91
N PRO A 261 -0.06 0.98 -41.66
CA PRO A 261 -0.62 1.49 -40.40
C PRO A 261 -0.15 2.91 -40.06
N CYS A 262 -0.99 3.64 -39.33
CA CYS A 262 -0.65 5.00 -38.89
C CYS A 262 0.48 4.95 -37.85
N PRO A 263 1.47 5.85 -37.96
CA PRO A 263 2.63 5.84 -37.08
C PRO A 263 2.26 6.36 -35.69
N TYR A 264 2.83 5.70 -34.68
CA TYR A 264 2.56 5.97 -33.28
C TYR A 264 3.86 5.87 -32.47
N ARG A 265 3.84 6.47 -31.27
CA ARG A 265 4.90 6.33 -30.26
C ARG A 265 4.26 6.02 -28.91
N CYS A 266 5.04 5.42 -28.00
CA CYS A 266 4.58 5.26 -26.63
C CYS A 266 4.56 6.62 -25.91
N ILE A 267 3.65 6.79 -24.94
CA ILE A 267 3.48 8.04 -24.17
C ILE A 267 4.77 8.44 -23.43
N SER A 268 5.61 7.47 -23.09
CA SER A 268 6.89 7.68 -22.43
C SER A 268 7.94 6.69 -22.93
N ASP A 269 9.20 7.11 -22.95
CA ASP A 269 10.37 6.28 -23.28
C ASP A 269 10.55 5.08 -22.33
N LYS A 270 9.83 5.07 -21.19
CA LYS A 270 9.81 3.93 -20.26
C LYS A 270 9.15 2.67 -20.83
N TYR A 271 8.30 2.83 -21.85
CA TYR A 271 7.57 1.73 -22.47
C TYR A 271 8.25 1.32 -23.77
N LYS A 272 8.34 0.01 -24.02
CA LYS A 272 9.05 -0.51 -25.18
C LYS A 272 8.11 -0.78 -26.35
N MET A 273 8.44 -0.26 -27.52
CA MET A 273 7.74 -0.59 -28.78
C MET A 273 7.93 -2.07 -29.13
N PRO A 274 6.96 -2.72 -29.81
CA PRO A 274 5.76 -2.13 -30.43
C PRO A 274 4.54 -2.00 -29.51
N ASN A 275 4.37 -2.85 -28.49
CA ASN A 275 3.13 -2.91 -27.71
C ASN A 275 3.06 -1.91 -26.53
N CYS A 276 4.11 -1.13 -26.30
CA CYS A 276 4.23 -0.21 -25.17
C CYS A 276 4.05 -0.90 -23.80
N TYR A 277 4.58 -2.11 -23.67
CA TYR A 277 4.56 -2.88 -22.44
C TYR A 277 5.60 -2.38 -21.44
N THR A 278 5.32 -2.62 -20.15
CA THR A 278 6.36 -2.53 -19.11
C THR A 278 7.33 -3.71 -19.24
N PRO A 279 8.56 -3.62 -18.72
CA PRO A 279 9.52 -4.72 -18.79
C PRO A 279 9.06 -6.00 -18.08
N LEU A 280 8.22 -5.87 -17.03
CA LEU A 280 7.59 -7.01 -16.38
C LEU A 280 6.52 -7.65 -17.28
N GLU A 281 5.67 -6.85 -17.92
CA GLU A 281 4.68 -7.33 -18.90
C GLU A 281 5.38 -8.01 -20.10
N GLU A 282 6.47 -7.43 -20.62
CA GLU A 282 7.29 -8.03 -21.68
C GLU A 282 7.80 -9.41 -21.25
N LEU A 283 8.35 -9.53 -20.04
CA LEU A 283 8.75 -10.83 -19.47
C LEU A 283 7.56 -11.81 -19.43
N MET A 284 6.41 -11.39 -18.91
CA MET A 284 5.22 -12.26 -18.81
C MET A 284 4.74 -12.73 -20.19
N TYR A 285 4.71 -11.83 -21.18
CA TYR A 285 4.30 -12.15 -22.54
C TYR A 285 5.34 -12.99 -23.31
N THR A 286 6.64 -12.85 -23.03
CA THR A 286 7.66 -13.75 -23.62
C THR A 286 7.47 -15.20 -23.23
N PHE A 287 6.93 -15.48 -22.04
CA PHE A 287 6.58 -16.82 -21.58
C PHE A 287 5.16 -17.27 -22.00
N GLY A 288 4.50 -16.58 -22.92
CA GLY A 288 3.16 -16.93 -23.44
C GLY A 288 2.00 -16.26 -22.71
N GLY A 289 2.26 -15.25 -21.87
CA GLY A 289 1.26 -14.44 -21.17
C GLY A 289 1.24 -14.64 -19.65
N PRO A 290 0.36 -13.89 -18.93
CA PRO A 290 0.30 -13.92 -17.47
C PRO A 290 0.05 -15.31 -16.87
N TRP A 291 -0.85 -16.09 -17.49
CA TRP A 291 -1.25 -17.41 -17.02
C TRP A 291 -0.13 -18.44 -17.15
N SER A 292 0.50 -18.51 -18.32
CA SER A 292 1.62 -19.44 -18.55
C SER A 292 2.82 -19.08 -17.70
N PHE A 293 3.16 -17.79 -17.58
CA PHE A 293 4.21 -17.31 -16.67
C PHE A 293 3.94 -17.73 -15.23
N SER A 294 2.71 -17.55 -14.73
CA SER A 294 2.36 -17.93 -13.36
C SER A 294 2.45 -19.45 -13.13
N ILE A 295 2.09 -20.27 -14.12
CA ILE A 295 2.22 -21.73 -14.04
C ILE A 295 3.69 -22.15 -14.00
N ILE A 296 4.53 -21.59 -14.88
CA ILE A 296 5.97 -21.85 -14.92
C ILE A 296 6.64 -21.41 -13.61
N LEU A 297 6.29 -20.23 -13.10
CA LEU A 297 6.80 -19.74 -11.81
C LEU A 297 6.38 -20.66 -10.66
N SER A 298 5.13 -21.13 -10.64
CA SER A 298 4.66 -22.08 -9.63
C SER A 298 5.41 -23.41 -9.71
N LEU A 299 5.57 -23.97 -10.91
CA LEU A 299 6.30 -25.23 -11.12
C LEU A 299 7.76 -25.12 -10.68
N THR A 300 8.44 -24.02 -11.02
CA THR A 300 9.84 -23.77 -10.62
C THR A 300 9.97 -23.60 -9.10
N VAL A 301 9.04 -22.90 -8.45
CA VAL A 301 8.97 -22.77 -6.99
C VAL A 301 8.78 -24.13 -6.31
N ILE A 302 7.85 -24.96 -6.81
CA ILE A 302 7.60 -26.30 -6.26
C ILE A 302 8.83 -27.20 -6.44
N LEU A 303 9.44 -27.20 -7.63
CA LEU A 303 10.65 -27.98 -7.90
C LEU A 303 11.79 -27.57 -6.96
N LEU A 304 12.03 -26.26 -6.81
CA LEU A 304 13.05 -25.75 -5.90
C LEU A 304 12.74 -26.08 -4.43
N ALA A 305 11.47 -26.03 -4.02
CA ALA A 305 11.04 -26.42 -2.67
C ALA A 305 11.30 -27.92 -2.40
N LEU A 306 11.05 -28.78 -3.39
CA LEU A 306 11.35 -30.21 -3.31
C LEU A 306 12.86 -30.47 -3.22
N VAL A 307 13.67 -29.76 -4.03
CA VAL A 307 15.14 -29.83 -3.97
C VAL A 307 15.65 -29.39 -2.60
N LEU A 308 15.19 -28.26 -2.07
CA LEU A 308 15.57 -27.78 -0.73
C LEU A 308 15.17 -28.78 0.37
N SER A 309 13.98 -29.39 0.25
CA SER A 309 13.51 -30.40 1.20
C SER A 309 14.37 -31.68 1.13
N ALA A 310 14.69 -32.15 -0.08
CA ALA A 310 15.57 -33.31 -0.29
C ALA A 310 17.01 -33.04 0.20
N LEU A 311 17.57 -31.87 -0.08
CA LEU A 311 18.88 -31.43 0.43
C LEU A 311 18.90 -31.45 1.97
N ARG A 312 17.84 -30.98 2.61
CA ARG A 312 17.72 -30.96 4.06
C ARG A 312 17.60 -32.37 4.65
N ILE A 313 16.88 -33.29 4.00
CA ILE A 313 16.83 -34.71 4.41
C ILE A 313 18.21 -35.37 4.26
N LYS A 314 18.94 -35.08 3.17
CA LYS A 314 20.29 -35.61 2.93
C LYS A 314 21.33 -35.09 3.94
N ILE A 315 21.25 -33.82 4.31
CA ILE A 315 22.03 -33.26 5.45
C ILE A 315 21.49 -33.82 6.78
N GLY A 316 20.25 -34.32 6.81
CA GLY A 316 19.50 -34.98 7.90
C GLY A 316 20.17 -36.20 8.46
N GLU A 317 20.43 -37.09 7.52
CA GLU A 317 20.85 -38.45 7.78
C GLU A 317 22.19 -38.53 8.51
N SER A 318 23.09 -37.57 8.27
CA SER A 318 24.40 -37.50 8.94
C SER A 318 24.33 -37.14 10.44
N ASP A 319 23.29 -36.44 10.90
CA ASP A 319 23.16 -36.02 12.31
C ASP A 319 22.30 -36.97 13.16
N ILE A 320 21.38 -37.75 12.54
CA ILE A 320 20.51 -38.70 13.26
C ILE A 320 21.36 -39.84 13.87
N THR A 321 22.39 -40.28 13.15
CA THR A 321 23.37 -41.28 13.62
C THR A 321 24.17 -40.78 14.84
N TYR A 322 24.38 -39.46 14.95
CA TYR A 322 25.04 -38.81 16.10
C TYR A 322 24.10 -38.60 17.30
N ARG A 323 22.77 -38.60 17.08
CA ARG A 323 21.76 -38.45 18.14
C ARG A 323 21.29 -39.77 18.73
N ALA A 324 21.20 -40.85 17.94
CA ALA A 324 20.85 -42.17 18.46
C ALA A 324 21.91 -42.70 19.45
N THR A 325 23.18 -42.37 19.21
CA THR A 325 24.31 -42.67 20.11
C THR A 325 24.30 -41.82 21.37
N ASN A 326 23.87 -40.55 21.30
CA ASN A 326 23.75 -39.68 22.48
C ASN A 326 22.46 -39.88 23.28
N ALA A 327 21.35 -40.36 22.69
CA ALA A 327 20.09 -40.59 23.39
C ALA A 327 20.15 -41.80 24.34
N ILE A 328 20.95 -42.83 24.00
CA ILE A 328 21.21 -43.97 24.89
C ILE A 328 22.17 -43.58 26.04
N HIS A 329 22.80 -42.39 25.97
CA HIS A 329 23.76 -41.91 26.97
C HIS A 329 23.25 -40.72 27.82
N ASN A 330 21.98 -40.29 27.66
CA ASN A 330 21.46 -39.06 28.27
C ASN A 330 20.23 -39.23 29.18
N ASP A 331 20.11 -40.37 29.86
CA ASP A 331 19.41 -40.39 31.15
C ASP A 331 20.34 -39.79 32.22
N GLY A 332 20.30 -38.45 32.33
CA GLY A 332 21.05 -37.70 33.33
C GLY A 332 21.84 -36.53 32.72
N CYS A 333 21.16 -35.44 32.36
CA CYS A 333 21.81 -34.20 31.93
C CYS A 333 22.56 -33.52 33.09
N SER A 334 23.75 -34.03 33.37
CA SER A 334 24.90 -33.25 33.83
C SER A 334 25.58 -32.71 32.58
N PHE A 335 25.80 -31.40 32.47
CA PHE A 335 26.67 -30.85 31.42
C PHE A 335 28.07 -31.50 31.51
N PRO A 336 28.78 -31.74 30.40
CA PRO A 336 30.17 -32.19 30.46
C PRO A 336 30.99 -31.01 30.99
N PHE A 337 31.33 -31.08 32.28
CA PHE A 337 32.30 -30.23 32.92
C PHE A 337 33.66 -30.59 32.28
N LEU A 338 34.29 -29.63 31.61
CA LEU A 338 35.70 -29.78 31.27
C LEU A 338 36.46 -30.01 32.57
N LEU A 339 37.09 -31.18 32.67
CA LEU A 339 37.89 -31.62 33.79
C LEU A 339 39.05 -30.63 33.99
N SER A 340 38.86 -29.68 34.91
CA SER A 340 39.97 -29.06 35.63
C SER A 340 39.94 -29.64 37.04
N LEU A 341 40.97 -30.42 37.35
CA LEU A 341 41.18 -31.21 38.56
C LEU A 341 41.39 -30.38 39.85
N ALA A 342 40.72 -29.23 39.99
CA ALA A 342 40.93 -28.29 41.09
C ALA A 342 39.69 -27.98 41.95
N GLU A 343 38.52 -28.54 41.66
CA GLU A 343 37.34 -28.39 42.53
C GLU A 343 37.11 -29.66 43.34
N VAL A 344 37.68 -29.68 44.55
CA VAL A 344 37.31 -30.61 45.62
C VAL A 344 35.78 -30.65 45.72
N PRO A 345 35.13 -31.83 45.75
CA PRO A 345 33.68 -31.92 45.70
C PRO A 345 33.08 -31.16 46.88
N GLY A 346 32.48 -30.01 46.57
CA GLY A 346 31.67 -29.26 47.52
C GLY A 346 30.55 -30.16 48.02
N ALA A 347 30.29 -30.06 49.33
CA ALA A 347 29.33 -30.85 50.10
C ALA A 347 28.02 -31.18 49.36
N SER A 348 27.50 -32.37 49.66
CA SER A 348 26.47 -33.11 48.93
C SER A 348 25.25 -32.27 48.49
N ARG A 349 24.75 -32.50 47.26
CA ARG A 349 23.53 -31.86 46.70
C ARG A 349 22.27 -31.98 47.58
N ALA A 350 22.29 -32.87 48.58
CA ALA A 350 21.24 -33.05 49.58
C ALA A 350 21.36 -32.07 50.77
N GLU A 351 22.55 -31.54 51.06
CA GLU A 351 22.75 -30.52 52.10
C GLU A 351 22.24 -29.14 51.67
N GLU A 352 22.30 -28.80 50.37
CA GLU A 352 21.78 -27.54 49.84
C GLU A 352 20.25 -27.43 49.97
N THR A 353 19.51 -28.53 49.79
CA THR A 353 18.05 -28.53 49.92
C THR A 353 17.59 -28.44 51.37
N GLN A 354 18.37 -29.01 52.30
CA GLN A 354 18.10 -28.94 53.74
C GLN A 354 18.47 -27.58 54.35
N SER A 355 19.45 -26.88 53.77
CA SER A 355 19.91 -25.56 54.23
C SER A 355 19.13 -24.39 53.62
N HIS A 356 18.40 -24.58 52.52
CA HIS A 356 17.55 -23.54 51.93
C HIS A 356 16.45 -23.10 52.89
N VAL A 357 16.23 -21.79 53.02
CA VAL A 357 15.22 -21.19 53.90
C VAL A 357 14.03 -20.68 53.11
N HIS A 358 14.28 -19.70 52.24
CA HIS A 358 13.26 -18.94 51.54
C HIS A 358 13.80 -18.40 50.22
N ARG A 359 12.91 -18.30 49.23
CA ARG A 359 13.16 -17.73 47.92
C ARG A 359 12.42 -16.41 47.81
N MET A 360 13.17 -15.32 47.67
CA MET A 360 12.63 -13.99 47.48
C MET A 360 12.68 -13.60 46.00
N TYR A 361 11.54 -13.24 45.40
CA TYR A 361 11.47 -12.85 43.99
C TYR A 361 11.67 -11.35 43.80
N PHE A 362 12.35 -10.98 42.72
CA PHE A 362 12.41 -9.59 42.27
C PHE A 362 11.06 -9.14 41.71
N MET A 363 10.67 -7.92 42.05
CA MET A 363 9.49 -7.24 41.53
C MET A 363 9.79 -6.56 40.19
N GLY A 364 8.75 -6.44 39.35
CA GLY A 364 8.84 -5.77 38.04
C GLY A 364 9.11 -6.68 36.83
N PRO A 365 8.75 -6.24 35.61
CA PRO A 365 8.82 -7.03 34.36
C PRO A 365 10.19 -7.04 33.67
N ASN A 366 11.25 -6.53 34.33
CA ASN A 366 12.59 -6.37 33.76
C ASN A 366 12.62 -5.55 32.45
N THR A 367 12.00 -4.37 32.47
CA THR A 367 11.99 -3.46 31.31
C THR A 367 12.88 -2.25 31.58
N PHE A 368 13.30 -1.54 30.52
CA PHE A 368 14.09 -0.32 30.70
C PHE A 368 13.37 0.78 31.50
N ARG A 369 12.02 0.75 31.52
CA ARG A 369 11.20 1.68 32.32
C ARG A 369 11.03 1.22 33.77
N GLU A 370 11.00 -0.08 33.99
CA GLU A 370 10.78 -0.70 35.30
C GLU A 370 11.73 -1.90 35.43
N PRO A 371 12.96 -1.66 35.94
CA PRO A 371 13.93 -2.71 36.20
C PRO A 371 13.51 -3.58 37.38
N TRP A 372 14.23 -4.69 37.56
CA TRP A 372 14.07 -5.51 38.75
C TRP A 372 14.41 -4.73 40.01
N HIS A 373 13.58 -4.88 41.03
CA HIS A 373 13.82 -4.31 42.35
C HIS A 373 13.24 -5.22 43.43
N LEU A 374 13.77 -5.11 44.64
CA LEU A 374 13.27 -5.83 45.82
C LEU A 374 12.53 -4.86 46.75
N PRO A 375 11.45 -5.30 47.41
CA PRO A 375 10.74 -4.50 48.39
C PRO A 375 11.60 -4.25 49.65
N TYR A 376 11.39 -3.09 50.26
CA TYR A 376 11.93 -2.76 51.58
C TYR A 376 11.19 -3.56 52.66
N SER A 377 11.93 -4.02 53.67
CA SER A 377 11.52 -4.94 54.75
C SER A 377 11.68 -6.43 54.41
N PRO A 378 12.31 -7.22 55.30
CA PRO A 378 12.46 -8.66 55.12
C PRO A 378 11.10 -9.38 55.30
N PRO A 379 10.82 -10.45 54.54
CA PRO A 379 9.66 -11.30 54.77
C PRO A 379 9.67 -11.95 56.16
N ASP A 380 8.48 -12.26 56.70
CA ASP A 380 8.32 -12.94 58.01
C ASP A 380 9.12 -14.26 58.12
N ALA A 381 9.40 -14.91 56.98
CA ALA A 381 10.18 -16.13 56.91
C ALA A 381 11.70 -15.93 57.12
N ILE A 382 12.24 -14.73 56.85
CA ILE A 382 13.68 -14.41 56.89
C ILE A 382 14.02 -13.46 58.05
N ILE A 383 13.03 -12.78 58.64
CA ILE A 383 13.24 -11.79 59.71
C ILE A 383 14.10 -12.29 60.90
N GLY A 384 14.07 -13.59 61.19
CA GLY A 384 14.87 -14.21 62.24
C GLY A 384 16.37 -14.38 61.91
N ILE A 385 16.73 -14.37 60.62
CA ILE A 385 18.06 -14.72 60.08
C ILE A 385 18.84 -13.46 59.67
N VAL A 386 18.15 -12.34 59.48
CA VAL A 386 18.69 -11.13 58.85
C VAL A 386 18.66 -9.94 59.81
N TYR A 387 19.63 -9.04 59.71
CA TYR A 387 19.60 -7.72 60.34
C TYR A 387 18.83 -6.75 59.44
N GLU A 388 17.72 -6.20 59.94
CA GLU A 388 16.80 -5.35 59.15
C GLU A 388 17.50 -4.14 58.53
N ASP A 389 18.32 -3.41 59.29
CA ASP A 389 19.02 -2.22 58.78
C ASP A 389 20.07 -2.54 57.70
N ALA A 390 20.82 -3.64 57.88
CA ALA A 390 21.82 -4.08 56.91
C ALA A 390 21.17 -4.68 55.66
N PHE A 391 19.99 -5.29 55.82
CA PHE A 391 19.18 -5.76 54.71
C PHE A 391 18.67 -4.62 53.84
N ASN A 392 18.14 -3.56 54.45
CA ASN A 392 17.66 -2.41 53.67
C ASN A 392 18.78 -1.73 52.88
N ARG A 393 20.00 -1.63 53.44
CA ARG A 393 21.18 -1.15 52.68
C ARG A 393 21.56 -2.06 51.52
N PHE A 394 21.52 -3.38 51.74
CA PHE A 394 21.71 -4.35 50.66
C PHE A 394 20.65 -4.20 49.55
N ILE A 395 19.39 -3.93 49.92
CA ILE A 395 18.31 -3.65 48.96
C ILE A 395 18.60 -2.38 48.16
N ASP A 396 19.10 -1.31 48.78
CA ASP A 396 19.49 -0.09 48.07
C ASP A 396 20.57 -0.38 47.01
N GLU A 397 21.63 -1.07 47.41
CA GLU A 397 22.75 -1.39 46.52
C GLU A 397 22.35 -2.34 45.38
N ILE A 398 21.60 -3.41 45.67
CA ILE A 398 21.20 -4.38 44.64
C ILE A 398 20.17 -3.78 43.67
N ASN A 399 19.28 -2.90 44.14
CA ASN A 399 18.34 -2.19 43.28
C ASN A 399 19.09 -1.21 42.33
N LEU A 400 20.15 -0.55 42.81
CA LEU A 400 21.04 0.26 41.97
C LEU A 400 21.78 -0.59 40.93
N VAL A 401 22.29 -1.76 41.31
CA VAL A 401 22.93 -2.69 40.37
C VAL A 401 21.94 -3.16 39.30
N ALA A 402 20.70 -3.45 39.69
CA ALA A 402 19.62 -3.90 38.81
C ALA A 402 19.10 -2.81 37.84
N ALA A 403 19.28 -1.52 38.16
CA ALA A 403 18.79 -0.40 37.35
C ALA A 403 19.46 -0.30 35.97
N TYR A 404 18.71 0.14 34.96
CA TYR A 404 19.22 0.38 33.61
C TYR A 404 19.61 1.84 33.41
N GLU A 405 20.64 2.07 32.59
CA GLU A 405 21.00 3.42 32.15
C GLU A 405 20.04 3.91 31.06
N TRP A 406 19.81 5.23 31.00
CA TRP A 406 18.82 5.84 30.10
C TRP A 406 19.11 5.63 28.61
N TRP A 407 20.39 5.59 28.21
CA TRP A 407 20.79 5.40 26.83
C TRP A 407 20.48 3.99 26.32
N GLU A 408 20.47 2.97 27.20
CA GLU A 408 20.14 1.59 26.82
C GLU A 408 18.70 1.47 26.31
N GLY A 409 17.78 2.16 26.99
CA GLY A 409 16.38 2.27 26.60
C GLY A 409 16.20 3.10 25.33
N SER A 410 17.03 4.13 25.12
CA SER A 410 17.00 4.97 23.92
C SER A 410 17.40 4.18 22.67
N ILE A 411 18.49 3.40 22.74
CA ILE A 411 18.91 2.50 21.64
C ILE A 411 17.81 1.47 21.35
N HIS A 412 17.21 0.87 22.38
CA HIS A 412 16.11 -0.06 22.20
C HIS A 412 14.91 0.60 21.50
N SER A 413 14.56 1.83 21.87
CA SER A 413 13.47 2.59 21.25
C SER A 413 13.73 2.83 19.77
N ILE A 414 14.94 3.26 19.40
CA ILE A 414 15.33 3.49 17.99
C ILE A 414 15.27 2.18 17.20
N LEU A 415 15.87 1.11 17.73
CA LEU A 415 15.85 -0.20 17.08
C LEU A 415 14.43 -0.77 16.98
N SER A 416 13.54 -0.49 17.94
CA SER A 416 12.17 -1.00 17.90
C SER A 416 11.37 -0.48 16.71
N VAL A 417 11.70 0.72 16.23
CA VAL A 417 11.10 1.35 15.04
C VAL A 417 11.77 0.85 13.76
N LEU A 418 13.11 0.78 13.73
CA LEU A 418 13.86 0.45 12.51
C LEU A 418 13.94 -1.07 12.22
N ALA A 419 14.16 -1.88 13.25
CA ALA A 419 14.37 -3.32 13.14
C ALA A 419 13.99 -4.03 14.45
N TYR A 420 12.69 -4.29 14.63
CA TYR A 420 12.16 -4.91 15.84
C TYR A 420 12.88 -6.21 16.29
N PRO A 421 13.26 -7.16 15.40
CA PRO A 421 14.01 -8.34 15.79
C PRO A 421 15.35 -7.99 16.45
N CYS A 422 16.08 -7.01 15.90
CA CYS A 422 17.33 -6.52 16.47
C CYS A 422 17.10 -5.82 17.83
N ALA A 423 16.00 -5.09 17.97
CA ALA A 423 15.61 -4.45 19.23
C ALA A 423 15.39 -5.48 20.35
N TRP A 424 14.76 -6.62 20.02
CA TRP A 424 14.58 -7.72 20.96
C TRP A 424 15.91 -8.38 21.34
N SER A 425 16.77 -8.67 20.37
CA SER A 425 18.11 -9.23 20.63
C SER A 425 18.96 -8.31 21.52
N TRP A 426 18.92 -7.00 21.26
CA TRP A 426 19.57 -5.98 22.10
C TRP A 426 19.06 -6.03 23.55
N LYS A 427 17.74 -6.02 23.72
CA LYS A 427 17.09 -6.11 25.04
C LYS A 427 17.52 -7.37 25.79
N GLN A 428 17.52 -8.52 25.12
CA GLN A 428 17.90 -9.79 25.76
C GLN A 428 19.39 -9.85 26.11
N TRP A 429 20.26 -9.26 25.27
CA TRP A 429 21.70 -9.16 25.56
C TRP A 429 21.96 -8.28 26.80
N ARG A 430 21.30 -7.11 26.91
CA ARG A 430 21.39 -6.26 28.10
C ARG A 430 20.89 -6.95 29.37
N ARG A 431 19.78 -7.68 29.30
CA ARG A 431 19.26 -8.49 30.40
C ARG A 431 20.26 -9.56 30.87
N ARG A 432 20.91 -10.27 29.94
CA ARG A 432 21.96 -11.25 30.27
C ARG A 432 23.13 -10.62 31.00
N LYS A 433 23.65 -9.50 30.47
CA LYS A 433 24.75 -8.77 31.10
C LYS A 433 24.39 -8.31 32.51
N LYS A 434 23.16 -7.81 32.70
CA LYS A 434 22.65 -7.34 33.99
C LYS A 434 22.50 -8.48 35.01
N ASN A 435 21.95 -9.63 34.59
CA ASN A 435 21.85 -10.81 35.44
C ASN A 435 23.23 -11.33 35.88
N HIS A 436 24.20 -11.38 34.96
CA HIS A 436 25.58 -11.75 35.30
C HIS A 436 26.18 -10.81 36.35
N ARG A 437 25.95 -9.49 36.19
CA ARG A 437 26.43 -8.49 37.16
C ARG A 437 25.77 -8.65 38.53
N LEU A 438 24.47 -8.98 38.59
CA LEU A 438 23.79 -9.29 39.85
C LEU A 438 24.35 -10.55 40.52
N GLN A 439 24.66 -11.58 39.73
CA GLN A 439 25.29 -12.81 40.24
C GLN A 439 26.70 -12.57 40.77
N GLU A 440 27.52 -11.79 40.06
CA GLU A 440 28.86 -11.37 40.52
C GLU A 440 28.78 -10.52 41.79
N TYR A 441 27.83 -9.58 41.85
CA TYR A 441 27.64 -8.71 42.99
C TYR A 441 27.42 -9.52 44.27
N VAL A 442 26.45 -10.44 44.25
CA VAL A 442 26.10 -11.25 45.42
C VAL A 442 27.14 -12.32 45.73
N LYS A 443 27.86 -12.84 44.73
CA LYS A 443 28.84 -13.91 44.94
C LYS A 443 30.20 -13.41 45.43
N SER A 444 30.64 -12.23 44.97
CA SER A 444 32.03 -11.78 45.18
C SER A 444 32.19 -10.35 45.68
N GLU A 445 31.24 -9.44 45.43
CA GLU A 445 31.40 -8.02 45.83
C GLU A 445 30.72 -7.69 47.16
N TYR A 446 29.69 -8.44 47.56
CA TYR A 446 28.92 -8.19 48.78
C TYR A 446 29.32 -9.12 49.93
N ASP A 447 29.64 -8.55 51.10
CA ASP A 447 30.15 -9.25 52.29
C ASP A 447 29.10 -10.08 53.06
N HIS A 448 27.89 -10.26 52.52
CA HIS A 448 26.75 -10.91 53.17
C HIS A 448 26.42 -10.37 54.57
N SER A 449 26.78 -9.11 54.86
CA SER A 449 26.69 -8.48 56.19
C SER A 449 25.27 -8.46 56.78
N CYS A 450 24.25 -8.56 55.92
CA CYS A 450 22.85 -8.69 56.31
C CYS A 450 22.52 -10.00 57.04
N LEU A 451 23.31 -11.07 56.91
CA LEU A 451 23.05 -12.36 57.56
C LEU A 451 23.57 -12.39 59.01
N ARG A 452 22.79 -12.96 59.93
CA ARG A 452 23.18 -13.11 61.35
C ARG A 452 24.23 -14.19 61.57
N SER A 453 24.22 -15.27 60.79
CA SER A 453 25.21 -16.35 60.93
C SER A 453 26.62 -15.88 60.53
N CYS A 454 27.59 -16.06 61.43
CA CYS A 454 29.00 -15.78 61.17
C CYS A 454 29.60 -16.68 60.09
N ARG A 455 29.23 -17.97 60.06
CA ARG A 455 29.71 -18.93 59.07
C ARG A 455 29.23 -18.61 57.66
N SER A 456 27.96 -18.21 57.50
CA SER A 456 27.40 -17.84 56.20
C SER A 456 28.09 -16.62 55.58
N ARG A 457 28.49 -15.66 56.42
CA ARG A 457 29.27 -14.45 56.05
C ARG A 457 30.69 -14.79 55.63
N ALA A 458 31.40 -15.57 56.44
CA ALA A 458 32.81 -15.91 56.18
C ALA A 458 33.01 -16.76 54.91
N LEU A 459 32.04 -17.61 54.57
CA LEU A 459 32.15 -18.54 53.44
C LEU A 459 31.54 -18.01 52.12
N TYR A 460 30.89 -16.85 52.13
CA TYR A 460 30.13 -16.34 50.97
C TYR A 460 29.13 -17.36 50.41
N LYS A 461 28.43 -18.08 51.31
CA LYS A 461 27.52 -19.20 50.97
C LYS A 461 26.07 -19.00 51.42
N GLY A 462 25.74 -17.83 51.97
CA GLY A 462 24.40 -17.58 52.53
C GLY A 462 23.35 -17.05 51.55
N LEU A 463 23.76 -16.46 50.43
CA LEU A 463 22.85 -15.94 49.40
C LEU A 463 23.24 -16.46 48.01
N LYS A 464 22.24 -16.77 47.18
CA LYS A 464 22.45 -17.12 45.77
C LYS A 464 21.40 -16.46 44.89
N VAL A 465 21.84 -15.82 43.81
CA VAL A 465 20.94 -15.22 42.82
C VAL A 465 20.68 -16.24 41.70
N GLY A 466 19.40 -16.52 41.47
CA GLY A 466 18.93 -17.32 40.35
C GLY A 466 18.03 -16.50 39.43
N SER A 467 17.87 -16.97 38.20
CA SER A 467 17.02 -16.32 37.20
C SER A 467 16.42 -17.35 36.28
N THR A 468 15.22 -17.08 35.80
CA THR A 468 14.60 -17.89 34.76
C THR A 468 15.36 -17.75 33.43
N PRO A 469 15.38 -18.78 32.54
CA PRO A 469 16.16 -18.76 31.29
C PRO A 469 15.78 -17.65 30.30
N ASP A 470 14.55 -17.15 30.38
CA ASP A 470 14.06 -16.00 29.60
C ASP A 470 14.42 -14.64 30.22
N LEU A 471 14.97 -14.62 31.44
CA LEU A 471 15.40 -13.43 32.19
C LEU A 471 14.26 -12.44 32.45
N MET A 472 13.05 -12.95 32.65
CA MET A 472 11.88 -12.15 33.03
C MET A 472 11.69 -12.14 34.54
N VAL A 473 12.04 -13.23 35.23
CA VAL A 473 11.97 -13.36 36.68
C VAL A 473 13.36 -13.68 37.22
N ALA A 474 13.76 -12.95 38.26
CA ALA A 474 14.94 -13.23 39.07
C ALA A 474 14.52 -13.49 40.51
N TYR A 475 15.34 -14.22 41.26
CA TYR A 475 15.11 -14.49 42.67
C TYR A 475 16.43 -14.62 43.44
N ILE A 476 16.35 -14.44 44.76
CA ILE A 476 17.44 -14.65 45.71
C ILE A 476 17.04 -15.78 46.66
N ASP A 477 17.86 -16.82 46.69
CA ASP A 477 17.74 -17.95 47.61
C ASP A 477 18.61 -17.70 48.86
N PHE A 478 18.01 -17.87 50.03
CA PHE A 478 18.67 -17.74 51.33
C PHE A 478 19.00 -19.12 51.90
N PHE A 479 20.23 -19.32 52.37
CA PHE A 479 20.71 -20.58 52.94
C PHE A 479 21.19 -20.41 54.39
N LEU A 480 20.90 -21.39 55.24
CA LEU A 480 21.36 -21.44 56.63
C LEU A 480 22.84 -21.80 56.70
N GLY A 481 23.60 -21.02 57.49
CA GLY A 481 25.02 -21.27 57.75
C GLY A 481 25.30 -22.44 58.71
N GLY A 482 24.28 -22.94 59.43
CA GLY A 482 24.40 -24.05 60.38
C GLY A 482 24.70 -23.64 61.84
N ASP A 483 25.02 -22.37 62.09
CA ASP A 483 25.27 -21.83 63.44
C ASP A 483 23.98 -21.51 64.22
N GLU A 484 22.85 -21.45 63.52
CA GLU A 484 21.54 -21.13 64.08
C GLU A 484 20.92 -22.38 64.72
N LYS A 485 20.26 -22.25 65.89
CA LYS A 485 19.63 -23.40 66.58
C LYS A 485 18.67 -24.11 65.62
N ARG A 486 18.95 -25.38 65.29
CA ARG A 486 18.08 -26.26 64.49
C ARG A 486 16.72 -26.36 65.17
N LEU A 487 15.75 -25.55 64.74
CA LEU A 487 14.34 -25.82 64.97
C LEU A 487 13.97 -27.05 64.13
N ASP A 488 13.27 -28.02 64.74
CA ASP A 488 12.94 -29.32 64.14
C ASP A 488 12.60 -29.20 62.65
N VAL A 489 13.42 -29.84 61.81
CA VAL A 489 13.40 -29.75 60.35
C VAL A 489 12.00 -30.01 59.77
N ALA A 490 11.23 -30.91 60.38
CA ALA A 490 9.85 -31.22 59.99
C ALA A 490 8.86 -30.06 60.22
N SER A 491 9.02 -29.30 61.31
CA SER A 491 8.17 -28.13 61.62
C SER A 491 8.48 -26.92 60.74
N THR A 492 9.74 -26.80 60.31
CA THR A 492 10.23 -25.73 59.45
C THR A 492 9.75 -25.89 58.00
N ILE A 493 9.42 -27.11 57.56
CA ILE A 493 8.92 -27.39 56.19
C ILE A 493 7.40 -27.16 56.09
N GLN A 494 6.61 -27.59 57.07
CA GLN A 494 5.16 -27.31 57.08
C GLN A 494 4.84 -25.81 57.19
N LYS A 495 5.69 -25.02 57.87
CA LYS A 495 5.57 -23.55 57.93
C LYS A 495 5.89 -22.83 56.61
N ARG A 496 6.42 -23.53 55.58
CA ARG A 496 6.76 -22.94 54.26
C ARG A 496 5.59 -22.91 53.29
N PHE A 497 4.50 -23.62 53.57
CA PHE A 497 3.29 -23.57 52.78
C PHE A 497 2.31 -22.54 53.37
N PRO A 498 1.63 -21.74 52.52
CA PRO A 498 1.57 -21.82 51.06
C PRO A 498 2.83 -21.27 50.36
N MET A 499 3.31 -21.97 49.33
CA MET A 499 4.45 -21.54 48.51
C MET A 499 3.94 -20.85 47.23
N CYS A 500 4.43 -19.65 46.96
CA CYS A 500 4.11 -18.90 45.74
C CYS A 500 5.19 -19.11 44.68
N LEU A 501 4.82 -19.63 43.51
CA LEU A 501 5.72 -19.84 42.38
C LEU A 501 5.29 -18.95 41.21
N ILE A 502 6.17 -18.02 40.83
CA ILE A 502 5.89 -17.04 39.79
C ILE A 502 6.20 -17.64 38.42
N PHE A 503 5.33 -17.38 37.43
CA PHE A 503 5.60 -17.75 36.05
C PHE A 503 6.69 -16.86 35.45
N GLY A 504 7.61 -17.49 34.73
CA GLY A 504 8.45 -16.80 33.76
C GLY A 504 7.62 -16.37 32.55
N GLY A 505 8.16 -15.44 31.77
CA GLY A 505 7.51 -14.88 30.60
C GLY A 505 6.56 -13.72 30.87
N ASP A 506 6.32 -12.93 29.84
CA ASP A 506 5.30 -11.87 29.81
C ASP A 506 4.05 -12.29 29.00
N GLY A 507 4.04 -13.48 28.41
CA GLY A 507 2.97 -13.92 27.51
C GLY A 507 3.06 -13.31 26.11
N SER A 508 4.24 -12.78 25.76
CA SER A 508 4.56 -12.37 24.39
C SER A 508 4.88 -13.56 23.50
N TYR A 509 4.98 -13.30 22.20
CA TYR A 509 5.41 -14.32 21.25
C TYR A 509 6.90 -14.69 21.39
N MET A 510 7.74 -13.95 22.10
CA MET A 510 9.15 -14.36 22.33
C MET A 510 9.32 -15.08 23.66
N SER A 511 8.56 -14.69 24.68
CA SER A 511 8.62 -15.22 26.04
C SER A 511 7.21 -15.61 26.50
N PRO A 512 6.70 -16.80 26.09
CA PRO A 512 5.43 -17.31 26.59
C PRO A 512 5.47 -17.52 28.09
N TYR A 513 4.31 -17.57 28.74
CA TYR A 513 4.25 -17.94 30.16
C TYR A 513 4.69 -19.39 30.36
N TYR A 514 5.51 -19.63 31.38
CA TYR A 514 5.89 -20.97 31.81
C TYR A 514 6.28 -20.98 33.29
N LEU A 515 6.10 -22.12 33.94
CA LEU A 515 6.59 -22.42 35.27
C LEU A 515 7.99 -23.03 35.17
N HIS A 516 8.96 -22.35 35.78
CA HIS A 516 10.33 -22.85 35.89
C HIS A 516 10.48 -23.71 37.16
N SER A 517 10.83 -24.99 36.99
CA SER A 517 11.13 -25.89 38.11
C SER A 517 12.63 -26.13 38.20
N ASP A 518 13.27 -25.49 39.18
CA ASP A 518 14.67 -25.75 39.51
C ASP A 518 14.84 -27.09 40.21
N THR A 519 16.05 -27.64 40.19
CA THR A 519 16.41 -28.85 40.96
C THR A 519 16.10 -28.69 42.45
N LEU A 520 16.31 -27.48 43.00
CA LEU A 520 15.95 -27.15 44.38
C LEU A 520 14.44 -27.27 44.62
N LEU A 521 13.62 -26.71 43.74
CA LEU A 521 12.16 -26.76 43.87
C LEU A 521 11.62 -28.19 43.68
N SER A 522 12.13 -28.91 42.68
CA SER A 522 11.75 -30.30 42.43
C SER A 522 12.13 -31.22 43.60
N ASN A 523 13.27 -30.99 44.26
CA ASN A 523 13.67 -31.74 45.44
C ASN A 523 12.84 -31.39 46.69
N LEU A 524 12.45 -30.12 46.85
CA LEU A 524 11.57 -29.69 47.93
C LEU A 524 10.17 -30.30 47.80
N LEU A 525 9.60 -30.27 46.60
CA LEU A 525 8.28 -30.87 46.32
C LEU A 525 8.34 -32.39 46.24
N GLY A 526 9.51 -32.96 45.92
CA GLY A 526 9.84 -34.38 45.94
C GLY A 526 9.55 -35.09 47.27
N GLN A 527 9.43 -34.32 48.37
CA GLN A 527 9.07 -34.84 49.70
C GLN A 527 7.57 -35.13 49.86
N TYR A 528 6.71 -34.57 49.01
CA TYR A 528 5.25 -34.74 49.04
C TYR A 528 4.70 -35.44 47.78
N VAL A 529 5.25 -35.12 46.62
CA VAL A 529 4.85 -35.66 45.31
C VAL A 529 6.10 -36.19 44.64
N SER A 530 6.02 -37.36 43.97
CA SER A 530 7.18 -37.90 43.25
C SER A 530 7.68 -36.91 42.19
N THR A 531 9.00 -36.84 42.00
CA THR A 531 9.63 -35.93 41.03
C THR A 531 9.12 -36.15 39.60
N ALA A 532 8.76 -37.39 39.25
CA ALA A 532 8.15 -37.74 37.97
C ALA A 532 6.76 -37.10 37.80
N ILE A 533 5.88 -37.22 38.80
CA ILE A 533 4.53 -36.63 38.76
C ILE A 533 4.62 -35.10 38.70
N TRP A 534 5.50 -34.49 39.50
CA TRP A 534 5.70 -33.05 39.48
C TRP A 534 6.23 -32.55 38.13
N ASN A 535 7.28 -33.17 37.59
CA ASN A 535 7.83 -32.78 36.30
C ASN A 535 6.82 -32.96 35.16
N ARG A 536 6.00 -34.02 35.21
CA ARG A 536 4.91 -34.26 34.26
C ARG A 536 3.83 -33.17 34.34
N LEU A 537 3.44 -32.78 35.56
CA LEU A 537 2.50 -31.68 35.79
C LEU A 537 3.04 -30.35 35.26
N VAL A 538 4.30 -30.03 35.56
CA VAL A 538 4.97 -28.82 35.07
C VAL A 538 5.01 -28.81 33.54
N ALA A 539 5.32 -29.94 32.90
CA ALA A 539 5.31 -30.06 31.44
C ALA A 539 3.91 -29.83 30.84
N GLY A 540 2.86 -30.42 31.44
CA GLY A 540 1.47 -30.21 31.01
C GLY A 540 1.00 -28.77 31.22
N LEU A 541 1.32 -28.17 32.37
CA LEU A 541 0.99 -26.79 32.68
C LEU A 541 1.68 -25.83 31.71
N ASN A 542 2.97 -26.04 31.43
CA ASN A 542 3.74 -25.23 30.48
C ASN A 542 3.19 -25.35 29.05
N ALA A 543 2.68 -26.53 28.67
CA ALA A 543 2.02 -26.72 27.38
C ALA A 543 0.73 -25.89 27.25
N GLN A 544 -0.04 -25.74 28.33
CA GLN A 544 -1.24 -24.88 28.35
C GLN A 544 -0.89 -23.38 28.47
N LEU A 545 0.01 -23.02 29.39
CA LEU A 545 0.46 -21.63 29.62
C LEU A 545 1.07 -20.99 28.38
N ARG A 546 1.74 -21.79 27.53
CA ARG A 546 2.24 -21.36 26.22
C ARG A 546 1.18 -20.62 25.38
N THR A 547 -0.07 -21.04 25.44
CA THR A 547 -1.16 -20.50 24.63
C THR A 547 -1.77 -19.20 25.19
N VAL A 548 -1.43 -18.86 26.43
CA VAL A 548 -1.91 -17.66 27.14
C VAL A 548 -1.24 -16.42 26.58
N ARG A 549 -2.03 -15.37 26.33
CA ARG A 549 -1.51 -14.10 25.80
C ARG A 549 -1.87 -12.94 26.71
N GLN A 550 -0.92 -12.03 26.89
CA GLN A 550 -1.12 -10.83 27.70
C GLN A 550 -2.25 -9.91 27.18
N GLY A 551 -2.37 -9.75 25.86
CA GLY A 551 -3.40 -8.93 25.24
C GLY A 551 -4.82 -9.52 25.30
N SER A 552 -4.97 -10.78 25.73
CA SER A 552 -6.26 -11.48 25.80
C SER A 552 -6.33 -12.45 26.98
N VAL A 553 -5.71 -12.11 28.12
CA VAL A 553 -5.59 -13.02 29.29
C VAL A 553 -6.95 -13.56 29.74
N ARG A 554 -8.00 -12.71 29.71
CA ARG A 554 -9.36 -13.10 30.12
C ARG A 554 -9.92 -14.31 29.36
N SER A 555 -9.67 -14.43 28.07
CA SER A 555 -10.18 -15.56 27.28
C SER A 555 -9.20 -16.73 27.27
N THR A 556 -7.89 -16.46 27.28
CA THR A 556 -6.88 -17.52 27.12
C THR A 556 -6.51 -18.23 28.42
N LEU A 557 -6.76 -17.62 29.58
CA LEU A 557 -6.44 -18.21 30.89
C LEU A 557 -7.54 -19.17 31.39
N GLY A 558 -8.77 -19.04 30.89
CA GLY A 558 -9.88 -19.96 31.21
C GLY A 558 -9.57 -21.44 30.95
N PRO A 559 -9.05 -21.82 29.77
CA PRO A 559 -8.60 -23.19 29.51
C PRO A 559 -7.53 -23.70 30.48
N VAL A 560 -6.66 -22.83 30.99
CA VAL A 560 -5.62 -23.21 31.96
C VAL A 560 -6.25 -23.51 33.33
N VAL A 561 -7.17 -22.68 33.80
CA VAL A 561 -7.91 -22.90 35.05
C VAL A 561 -8.72 -24.21 34.98
N SER A 562 -9.40 -24.44 33.86
CA SER A 562 -10.14 -25.69 33.62
C SER A 562 -9.21 -26.91 33.60
N TRP A 563 -8.04 -26.81 32.97
CA TRP A 563 -7.05 -27.89 32.93
C TRP A 563 -6.46 -28.19 34.32
N ILE A 564 -6.14 -27.17 35.13
CA ILE A 564 -5.65 -27.36 36.51
C ILE A 564 -6.70 -28.10 37.34
N ASN A 565 -7.99 -27.75 37.21
CA ASN A 565 -9.07 -28.38 37.98
C ASN A 565 -9.41 -29.80 37.50
N SER A 566 -9.29 -30.09 36.21
CA SER A 566 -9.65 -31.40 35.63
C SER A 566 -8.50 -32.42 35.59
N HIS A 567 -7.28 -31.98 35.29
CA HIS A 567 -6.13 -32.86 35.07
C HIS A 567 -5.11 -32.82 36.23
N GLY A 568 -4.85 -31.62 36.78
CA GLY A 568 -3.80 -31.41 37.79
C GLY A 568 -4.25 -31.76 39.21
N ASN A 569 -5.21 -31.02 39.74
CA ASN A 569 -5.67 -31.13 41.14
C ASN A 569 -6.16 -32.54 41.52
N PRO A 570 -6.90 -33.29 40.69
CA PRO A 570 -7.36 -34.63 41.06
C PRO A 570 -6.25 -35.66 41.33
N GLN A 571 -5.06 -35.50 40.74
CA GLN A 571 -3.90 -36.36 41.05
C GLN A 571 -3.08 -35.84 42.23
N LEU A 572 -2.95 -34.51 42.36
CA LEU A 572 -2.21 -33.90 43.46
C LEU A 572 -2.93 -34.04 44.80
N GLU A 573 -4.26 -34.00 44.82
CA GLU A 573 -5.08 -34.16 46.03
C GLU A 573 -4.89 -35.55 46.66
N ARG A 574 -4.61 -36.59 45.86
CA ARG A 574 -4.25 -37.93 46.35
C ARG A 574 -2.96 -37.93 47.20
N HIS A 575 -2.12 -36.91 47.03
CA HIS A 575 -0.87 -36.70 47.75
C HIS A 575 -0.96 -35.56 48.78
N GLY A 576 -2.17 -35.03 49.04
CA GLY A 576 -2.40 -33.95 50.02
C GLY A 576 -1.91 -32.56 49.58
N VAL A 577 -1.63 -32.37 48.27
CA VAL A 577 -1.17 -31.11 47.68
C VAL A 577 -2.25 -30.56 46.75
N ARG A 578 -2.46 -29.24 46.75
CA ARG A 578 -3.38 -28.59 45.81
C ARG A 578 -2.75 -27.34 45.22
N VAL A 579 -3.02 -27.11 43.94
CA VAL A 579 -2.45 -26.01 43.16
C VAL A 579 -3.57 -25.07 42.71
N GLU A 580 -3.42 -23.80 43.03
CA GLU A 580 -4.34 -22.75 42.60
C GLU A 580 -3.59 -21.68 41.81
N LEU A 581 -4.25 -21.14 40.79
CA LEU A 581 -3.71 -20.07 39.98
C LEU A 581 -3.87 -18.74 40.73
N GLY A 582 -2.82 -17.91 40.75
CA GLY A 582 -2.83 -16.63 41.44
C GLY A 582 -2.27 -15.50 40.58
N TRP A 583 -2.64 -14.26 40.93
CA TRP A 583 -1.94 -13.06 40.50
C TRP A 583 -1.31 -12.37 41.72
N PHE A 584 -0.11 -11.83 41.53
CA PHE A 584 0.68 -11.16 42.56
C PHE A 584 0.96 -9.72 42.09
N GLN A 585 0.50 -8.74 42.86
CA GLN A 585 0.72 -7.33 42.59
C GLN A 585 2.16 -6.97 42.94
N SER A 586 3.01 -6.85 41.92
CA SER A 586 4.43 -6.62 42.15
C SER A 586 4.80 -5.14 42.27
N THR A 587 4.02 -4.21 41.71
CA THR A 587 4.44 -2.80 41.63
C THR A 587 3.28 -1.80 41.70
N ALA A 588 3.60 -0.55 42.07
CA ALA A 588 2.66 0.59 42.09
C ALA A 588 2.17 0.99 40.68
N SER A 589 2.82 0.49 39.62
CA SER A 589 2.50 0.75 38.21
C SER A 589 1.35 -0.12 37.66
N ALA A 590 0.64 -0.85 38.52
CA ALA A 590 -0.45 -1.77 38.19
C ALA A 590 -0.03 -3.01 37.34
N TYR A 591 1.26 -3.36 37.33
CA TYR A 591 1.72 -4.64 36.77
C TYR A 591 1.50 -5.80 37.76
N TYR A 592 0.83 -6.85 37.27
CA TYR A 592 0.62 -8.09 38.01
C TYR A 592 1.43 -9.22 37.39
N GLN A 593 2.05 -10.03 38.25
CA GLN A 593 2.72 -11.26 37.86
C GLN A 593 1.75 -12.43 38.06
N LEU A 594 1.72 -13.36 37.11
CA LEU A 594 0.93 -14.58 37.22
C LEU A 594 1.80 -15.69 37.84
N GLY A 595 1.19 -16.58 38.59
CA GLY A 595 1.87 -17.73 39.16
C GLY A 595 0.91 -18.74 39.75
N ILE A 596 1.45 -19.75 40.42
CA ILE A 596 0.68 -20.73 41.18
C ILE A 596 0.97 -20.62 42.67
N ILE A 597 -0.05 -20.92 43.46
CA ILE A 597 0.03 -21.11 44.90
C ILE A 597 -0.06 -22.61 45.14
N VAL A 598 0.98 -23.18 45.73
CA VAL A 598 1.02 -24.58 46.14
C VAL A 598 0.68 -24.61 47.63
N ALA A 599 -0.40 -25.29 47.99
CA ALA A 599 -0.83 -25.49 49.36
C ALA A 599 -0.79 -26.98 49.71
N VAL A 600 -0.39 -27.28 50.95
CA VAL A 600 -0.35 -28.63 51.51
C VAL A 600 -1.28 -28.66 52.71
N ASN A 601 -2.14 -29.68 52.81
CA ASN A 601 -3.06 -29.97 53.93
C ASN A 601 -4.45 -29.27 53.93
N GLU A 602 -5.48 -29.97 54.44
CA GLU A 602 -6.90 -29.56 54.41
C GLU A 602 -7.25 -28.35 55.31
N ASN A 603 -6.41 -28.05 56.31
CA ASN A 603 -6.64 -26.95 57.25
C ASN A 603 -6.58 -25.55 56.61
N PHE A 604 -5.95 -25.42 55.44
CA PHE A 604 -5.94 -24.17 54.67
C PHE A 604 -7.33 -23.86 54.09
N TYR A 605 -8.11 -24.89 53.74
CA TYR A 605 -9.38 -24.76 53.03
C TYR A 605 -10.61 -24.59 53.93
N LYS A 606 -10.55 -25.04 55.19
CA LYS A 606 -11.61 -24.76 56.19
C LYS A 606 -11.78 -23.26 56.45
N ASN A 607 -10.69 -22.49 56.39
CA ASN A 607 -10.72 -21.03 56.53
C ASN A 607 -11.20 -20.30 55.26
N LEU A 608 -11.04 -20.91 54.07
CA LEU A 608 -11.46 -20.32 52.79
C LEU A 608 -12.97 -20.49 52.54
N ARG A 609 -13.53 -21.68 52.84
CA ARG A 609 -14.98 -21.96 52.68
C ARG A 609 -15.87 -21.21 53.67
N HIS A 610 -15.37 -20.79 54.83
CA HIS A 610 -16.13 -19.95 55.77
C HIS A 610 -16.33 -18.51 55.28
N HIS A 611 -15.59 -18.05 54.26
CA HIS A 611 -15.76 -16.70 53.71
C HIS A 611 -16.65 -16.61 52.46
N GLU A 612 -16.86 -17.70 51.71
CA GLU A 612 -17.80 -17.71 50.58
C GLU A 612 -19.27 -17.72 51.03
N HIS A 613 -19.57 -18.17 52.26
CA HIS A 613 -20.94 -18.24 52.81
C HIS A 613 -21.38 -17.00 53.62
N ALA A 614 -20.56 -15.96 53.76
CA ALA A 614 -20.93 -14.73 54.46
C ALA A 614 -21.46 -13.62 53.51
N THR A 615 -22.25 -14.00 52.50
CA THR A 615 -22.93 -13.06 51.59
C THR A 615 -24.43 -13.33 51.50
N GLU A 616 -25.07 -13.60 52.62
CA GLU A 616 -26.54 -13.58 52.73
C GLU A 616 -26.93 -12.96 54.08
N PHE A 617 -26.88 -11.62 54.19
CA PHE A 617 -27.80 -10.86 55.04
C PHE A 617 -27.64 -9.36 54.77
N CYS A 618 -28.28 -8.87 53.71
CA CYS A 618 -28.73 -7.48 53.67
C CYS A 618 -29.94 -7.37 52.75
N GLU A 619 -31.02 -8.07 53.09
CA GLU A 619 -32.35 -7.64 52.70
C GLU A 619 -32.72 -6.40 53.51
N ARG A 620 -32.71 -5.22 52.88
CA ARG A 620 -33.77 -4.24 53.17
C ARG A 620 -33.96 -3.21 52.05
N SER A 621 -35.19 -3.25 51.55
CA SER A 621 -35.98 -2.14 51.02
C SER A 621 -35.72 -1.69 49.59
N ARG A 622 -36.44 -2.34 48.67
CA ARG A 622 -36.94 -1.74 47.44
C ARG A 622 -37.79 -0.50 47.76
N LYS A 623 -37.39 0.67 47.25
CA LYS A 623 -38.32 1.68 46.76
C LYS A 623 -37.81 2.26 45.44
N ASN A 624 -38.72 2.24 44.47
CA ASN A 624 -38.56 2.66 43.10
C ASN A 624 -38.32 4.17 43.00
N VAL A 625 -37.34 4.60 42.19
CA VAL A 625 -37.45 5.76 41.28
C VAL A 625 -36.55 5.51 40.08
N ALA A 626 -37.11 5.59 38.88
CA ALA A 626 -36.40 5.59 37.62
C ALA A 626 -36.13 7.03 37.17
N VAL A 627 -34.88 7.37 36.81
CA VAL A 627 -34.51 8.50 35.94
C VAL A 627 -33.20 8.13 35.19
N PRO A 628 -33.06 8.43 33.88
CA PRO A 628 -31.90 8.06 33.07
C PRO A 628 -30.84 9.18 33.03
N LEU A 629 -29.55 8.85 32.90
CA LEU A 629 -28.48 9.76 32.47
C LEU A 629 -27.30 8.90 31.99
N GLN A 630 -26.95 8.87 30.70
CA GLN A 630 -26.10 9.82 29.96
C GLN A 630 -24.65 9.87 30.47
N ASP A 631 -23.73 9.59 29.55
CA ASP A 631 -22.28 9.70 29.66
C ASP A 631 -21.80 10.91 30.47
N PHE A 632 -20.80 10.72 31.34
CA PHE A 632 -19.65 11.62 31.43
C PHE A 632 -18.50 10.96 32.20
N ASN A 633 -17.29 11.15 31.65
CA ASN A 633 -16.01 10.83 32.28
C ASN A 633 -15.76 11.68 33.54
N GLN A 634 -14.92 11.11 34.41
CA GLN A 634 -13.85 11.75 35.18
C GLN A 634 -14.03 11.87 36.71
N ALA A 635 -13.10 11.19 37.39
CA ALA A 635 -12.47 11.48 38.68
C ALA A 635 -13.35 11.65 39.93
N ASN A 636 -13.08 10.78 40.92
CA ASN A 636 -13.21 10.91 42.39
C ASN A 636 -13.51 9.50 42.94
N LEU A 637 -13.02 9.00 44.07
CA LEU A 637 -12.12 9.45 45.12
C LEU A 637 -11.83 8.17 45.92
N ASP A 638 -10.70 8.13 46.59
CA ASP A 638 -10.29 7.09 47.53
C ASP A 638 -11.40 6.53 48.43
N GLN A 639 -11.55 5.21 48.42
CA GLN A 639 -11.97 4.46 49.62
C GLN A 639 -11.46 3.02 49.52
N PRO A 640 -10.33 2.66 50.17
CA PRO A 640 -9.94 1.27 50.28
C PRO A 640 -10.85 0.60 51.30
N CYS A 641 -11.61 -0.42 50.87
CA CYS A 641 -12.36 -1.28 51.75
C CYS A 641 -11.37 -2.07 52.63
N THR A 642 -11.04 -1.51 53.80
CA THR A 642 -9.95 -1.93 54.69
C THR A 642 -10.20 -3.26 55.40
N SER A 643 -11.41 -3.84 55.32
CA SER A 643 -11.72 -5.13 55.96
C SER A 643 -11.33 -6.35 55.12
N TYR A 644 -11.29 -6.25 53.79
CA TYR A 644 -10.93 -7.37 52.89
C TYR A 644 -9.41 -7.50 52.61
N ALA A 645 -8.63 -6.44 52.87
CA ALA A 645 -7.19 -6.40 52.58
C ALA A 645 -6.33 -7.15 53.63
N VAL A 646 -6.79 -7.21 54.87
CA VAL A 646 -6.03 -7.80 55.99
C VAL A 646 -6.03 -9.34 55.94
N SER A 647 -7.13 -9.95 55.47
CA SER A 647 -7.28 -11.41 55.32
C SER A 647 -6.45 -11.98 54.15
N ARG A 648 -6.37 -11.24 53.03
CA ARG A 648 -5.57 -11.65 51.84
C ARG A 648 -4.07 -11.72 52.11
N LYS A 649 -3.51 -10.83 52.94
CA LYS A 649 -2.08 -10.82 53.29
C LYS A 649 -1.61 -12.11 53.98
N ARG A 650 -2.51 -12.81 54.70
CA ARG A 650 -2.19 -14.08 55.38
C ARG A 650 -2.25 -15.30 54.46
N LEU A 651 -3.01 -15.24 53.36
CA LEU A 651 -3.17 -16.33 52.40
C LEU A 651 -2.02 -16.49 51.42
N THR A 652 -1.23 -15.44 51.22
CA THR A 652 -0.13 -15.37 50.23
C THR A 652 1.24 -15.20 50.90
N GLY A 653 1.34 -15.45 52.21
CA GLY A 653 2.60 -15.32 52.94
C GLY A 653 3.18 -13.89 52.94
N GLY A 654 2.32 -12.86 53.01
CA GLY A 654 2.73 -11.46 53.03
C GLY A 654 2.78 -10.75 51.66
N VAL A 655 2.56 -11.45 50.55
CA VAL A 655 2.58 -10.86 49.19
C VAL A 655 1.20 -10.31 48.80
N ASN A 656 1.10 -9.06 48.36
CA ASN A 656 -0.18 -8.51 47.85
C ASN A 656 -0.61 -9.30 46.59
N GLY A 657 -1.71 -10.07 46.66
CA GLY A 657 -2.16 -10.91 45.55
C GLY A 657 -3.57 -11.49 45.74
N GLY A 658 -4.07 -12.19 44.73
CA GLY A 658 -5.37 -12.85 44.77
C GLY A 658 -5.42 -14.14 43.94
N ILE A 659 -6.29 -15.06 44.33
CA ILE A 659 -6.54 -16.32 43.61
C ILE A 659 -7.42 -16.05 42.37
N ILE A 660 -7.13 -16.75 41.27
CA ILE A 660 -7.84 -16.66 39.99
C ILE A 660 -8.72 -17.91 39.81
N ASN A 661 -10.01 -17.73 40.08
CA ASN A 661 -11.10 -18.64 39.73
C ASN A 661 -11.88 -18.14 38.49
N GLU A 662 -12.75 -18.98 37.92
CA GLU A 662 -13.57 -18.65 36.75
C GLU A 662 -14.41 -17.37 36.93
N GLY A 663 -14.89 -17.09 38.15
CA GLY A 663 -15.60 -15.85 38.48
C GLY A 663 -14.70 -14.60 38.53
N THR A 664 -13.51 -14.71 39.13
CA THR A 664 -12.53 -13.61 39.25
C THR A 664 -11.75 -13.34 37.96
N LEU A 665 -11.78 -14.28 37.01
CA LEU A 665 -11.15 -14.14 35.69
C LEU A 665 -11.68 -12.92 34.92
N LYS A 666 -12.98 -12.62 35.08
CA LYS A 666 -13.66 -11.52 34.39
C LYS A 666 -13.26 -10.14 34.92
N SER A 667 -12.85 -10.05 36.19
CA SER A 667 -12.44 -8.79 36.84
C SER A 667 -10.97 -8.42 36.63
N LEU A 668 -10.18 -9.29 35.99
CA LEU A 668 -8.75 -9.05 35.75
C LEU A 668 -8.56 -7.91 34.73
N HIS A 669 -7.91 -6.82 35.15
CA HIS A 669 -7.61 -5.67 34.30
C HIS A 669 -6.42 -5.98 33.39
N TYR A 670 -6.49 -5.63 32.10
CA TYR A 670 -5.36 -5.78 31.16
C TYR A 670 -5.28 -4.59 30.21
N LYS A 671 -4.07 -4.21 29.82
CA LYS A 671 -3.82 -3.14 28.85
C LYS A 671 -3.77 -3.73 27.43
N ARG A 672 -4.46 -3.10 26.48
CA ARG A 672 -4.36 -3.45 25.05
C ARG A 672 -3.19 -2.67 24.44
N ASP A 673 -2.27 -3.37 23.80
CA ASP A 673 -1.12 -2.76 23.12
C ASP A 673 -1.49 -2.20 21.74
N TYR A 674 -0.86 -1.10 21.32
CA TYR A 674 -1.06 -0.50 19.99
C TYR A 674 -0.67 -1.45 18.83
N LEU A 675 0.18 -2.45 19.08
CA LEU A 675 0.58 -3.50 18.13
C LEU A 675 -0.36 -4.72 18.12
N PHE A 676 -1.56 -4.59 18.71
CA PHE A 676 -2.57 -5.64 18.73
C PHE A 676 -2.83 -6.34 17.38
N PRO A 677 -2.93 -5.66 16.21
CA PRO A 677 -3.13 -6.38 14.94
C PRO A 677 -1.98 -7.32 14.58
N PHE A 678 -0.73 -6.97 14.91
CA PHE A 678 0.41 -7.87 14.71
C PHE A 678 0.41 -9.04 15.70
N SER A 679 -0.14 -8.86 16.90
CA SER A 679 -0.38 -9.94 17.87
C SER A 679 -1.44 -10.95 17.41
N LEU A 680 -2.25 -10.62 16.39
CA LEU A 680 -3.10 -11.61 15.73
C LEU A 680 -2.31 -12.54 14.80
N LEU A 681 -1.19 -12.09 14.21
CA LEU A 681 -0.37 -12.94 13.33
C LEU A 681 0.63 -13.80 14.12
N LEU A 682 1.22 -13.25 15.19
CA LEU A 682 2.12 -13.98 16.08
C LEU A 682 1.37 -14.67 17.20
N ARG A 683 1.27 -15.99 17.13
CA ARG A 683 0.51 -16.77 18.10
C ARG A 683 1.30 -18.01 18.48
N ASN A 684 1.51 -18.22 19.77
CA ASN A 684 1.92 -19.53 20.24
C ASN A 684 0.72 -20.49 20.10
N SER A 685 0.83 -21.49 19.22
CA SER A 685 -0.21 -22.47 18.92
C SER A 685 0.10 -23.85 19.52
N ARG A 686 -0.90 -24.74 19.47
CA ARG A 686 -0.74 -26.18 19.78
C ARG A 686 -0.04 -26.88 18.62
N PRO A 687 0.72 -27.96 18.88
CA PRO A 687 1.42 -28.71 17.85
C PRO A 687 0.45 -29.59 17.05
N LEU A 688 0.75 -29.84 15.77
CA LEU A 688 -0.12 -30.52 14.79
C LEU A 688 0.35 -31.93 14.39
N GLY A 689 1.50 -32.41 14.87
CA GLY A 689 1.98 -33.78 14.61
C GLY A 689 2.61 -34.01 13.23
N TYR A 690 2.22 -33.25 12.21
CA TYR A 690 2.72 -33.39 10.84
C TYR A 690 3.93 -32.50 10.54
N ALA A 691 5.11 -32.85 11.05
CA ALA A 691 6.31 -32.01 10.94
C ALA A 691 6.85 -31.87 9.51
N GLU A 692 6.90 -32.96 8.73
CA GLU A 692 7.54 -32.98 7.41
C GLU A 692 6.68 -32.30 6.32
N THR A 693 5.36 -32.52 6.31
CA THR A 693 4.45 -31.83 5.37
C THR A 693 4.38 -30.33 5.63
N LEU A 694 4.35 -29.93 6.91
CA LEU A 694 4.39 -28.53 7.31
C LEU A 694 5.67 -27.85 6.85
N GLN A 695 6.80 -28.56 6.92
CA GLN A 695 8.07 -28.02 6.46
C GLN A 695 8.13 -27.83 4.95
N LEU A 696 7.64 -28.78 4.16
CA LEU A 696 7.53 -28.64 2.70
C LEU A 696 6.66 -27.42 2.35
N LEU A 697 5.53 -27.26 3.03
CA LEU A 697 4.62 -26.12 2.82
C LEU A 697 5.29 -24.79 3.17
N ILE A 698 6.08 -24.73 4.25
CA ILE A 698 6.87 -23.54 4.60
C ILE A 698 7.91 -23.23 3.51
N CYS A 699 8.58 -24.23 2.94
CA CYS A 699 9.52 -24.03 1.84
C CYS A 699 8.83 -23.45 0.58
N ILE A 700 7.68 -24.01 0.19
CA ILE A 700 6.90 -23.52 -0.96
C ILE A 700 6.48 -22.06 -0.74
N VAL A 701 5.92 -21.75 0.42
CA VAL A 701 5.46 -20.40 0.77
C VAL A 701 6.62 -19.42 0.89
N LEU A 702 7.77 -19.82 1.45
CA LEU A 702 8.98 -19.00 1.57
C LEU A 702 9.56 -18.63 0.20
N LEU A 703 9.63 -19.60 -0.72
CA LEU A 703 10.11 -19.37 -2.08
C LEU A 703 9.11 -18.55 -2.90
N GLY A 704 7.81 -18.80 -2.73
CA GLY A 704 6.76 -17.98 -3.34
C GLY A 704 6.82 -16.52 -2.87
N ASP A 705 6.99 -16.30 -1.56
CA ASP A 705 7.22 -14.96 -0.98
C ASP A 705 8.45 -14.29 -1.60
N PHE A 706 9.59 -14.99 -1.69
CA PHE A 706 10.79 -14.45 -2.32
C PHE A 706 10.60 -14.10 -3.81
N SER A 707 9.94 -14.96 -4.59
CA SER A 707 9.66 -14.68 -6.00
C SER A 707 8.73 -13.48 -6.18
N ILE A 708 7.65 -13.39 -5.40
CA ILE A 708 6.67 -12.30 -5.50
C ILE A 708 7.25 -10.99 -4.98
N THR A 709 8.04 -11.01 -3.92
CA THR A 709 8.77 -9.82 -3.44
C THR A 709 9.74 -9.29 -4.49
N LEU A 710 10.46 -10.17 -5.20
CA LEU A 710 11.34 -9.77 -6.30
C LEU A 710 10.55 -9.12 -7.45
N LEU A 711 9.43 -9.72 -7.87
CA LEU A 711 8.57 -9.16 -8.91
C LEU A 711 7.99 -7.78 -8.50
N MET A 712 7.56 -7.65 -7.24
CA MET A 712 7.16 -6.38 -6.63
C MET A 712 8.27 -5.32 -6.76
N LEU A 713 9.50 -5.66 -6.35
CA LEU A 713 10.63 -4.73 -6.40
C LEU A 713 10.97 -4.30 -7.83
N VAL A 714 10.95 -5.24 -8.79
CA VAL A 714 11.14 -4.92 -10.21
C VAL A 714 10.05 -3.97 -10.69
N GLN A 715 8.77 -4.25 -10.39
CA GLN A 715 7.65 -3.39 -10.80
C GLN A 715 7.80 -1.96 -10.27
N TYR A 716 8.11 -1.79 -8.98
CA TYR A 716 8.25 -0.45 -8.39
C TYR A 716 9.53 0.27 -8.81
N TYR A 717 10.62 -0.45 -9.08
CA TYR A 717 11.84 0.13 -9.67
C TYR A 717 11.56 0.80 -11.01
N TRP A 718 10.75 0.15 -11.87
CA TRP A 718 10.37 0.70 -13.17
C TRP A 718 9.43 1.90 -13.06
N ILE A 719 8.53 1.91 -12.07
CA ILE A 719 7.65 3.06 -11.82
C ILE A 719 8.49 4.27 -11.36
N SER A 720 9.28 4.10 -10.29
CA SER A 720 10.12 5.15 -9.72
C SER A 720 11.22 4.58 -8.83
N VAL A 721 12.46 5.03 -9.04
CA VAL A 721 13.60 4.70 -8.17
C VAL A 721 13.33 5.12 -6.73
N GLY A 722 12.64 6.24 -6.50
CA GLY A 722 12.26 6.69 -5.17
C GLY A 722 11.27 5.73 -4.48
N ALA A 723 10.33 5.16 -5.24
CA ALA A 723 9.39 4.16 -4.73
C ALA A 723 10.09 2.87 -4.32
N PHE A 724 11.01 2.41 -5.16
CA PHE A 724 11.85 1.26 -4.90
C PHE A 724 12.67 1.44 -3.63
N LEU A 725 13.32 2.60 -3.46
CA LEU A 725 14.09 2.91 -2.26
C LEU A 725 13.20 3.01 -1.01
N ALA A 726 12.01 3.61 -1.11
CA ALA A 726 11.09 3.71 0.02
C ALA A 726 10.63 2.33 0.52
N ILE A 727 10.25 1.43 -0.40
CA ILE A 727 9.81 0.06 -0.07
C ILE A 727 10.97 -0.78 0.50
N LEU A 728 12.20 -0.56 0.03
CA LEU A 728 13.37 -1.32 0.48
C LEU A 728 13.94 -0.82 1.82
N LEU A 729 13.90 0.49 2.07
CA LEU A 729 14.55 1.14 3.21
C LEU A 729 13.64 1.37 4.42
N ILE A 730 12.31 1.25 4.29
CA ILE A 730 11.35 1.56 5.37
C ILE A 730 10.44 0.35 5.66
N PRO A 731 10.80 -0.59 6.57
CA PRO A 731 12.03 -0.70 7.37
C PRO A 731 13.19 -1.43 6.65
N PRO A 732 14.45 -1.08 6.95
CA PRO A 732 15.61 -1.58 6.21
C PRO A 732 15.77 -3.10 6.35
N LEU A 733 16.14 -3.76 5.24
CA LEU A 733 16.38 -5.20 5.12
C LEU A 733 15.17 -6.10 5.40
N ALA A 734 14.05 -5.57 5.90
CA ALA A 734 12.90 -6.37 6.33
C ALA A 734 12.22 -7.13 5.19
N LEU A 735 12.44 -6.76 3.93
CA LEU A 735 11.84 -7.43 2.76
C LEU A 735 12.64 -8.67 2.32
N LEU A 736 13.97 -8.61 2.41
CA LEU A 736 14.87 -9.68 1.97
C LEU A 736 15.37 -10.57 3.12
N SER A 737 15.44 -10.04 4.33
CA SER A 737 15.85 -10.78 5.53
C SER A 737 14.92 -11.92 5.94
N PRO A 738 13.58 -11.90 5.70
CA PRO A 738 12.73 -13.05 6.00
C PRO A 738 13.16 -14.27 5.20
N PHE A 739 13.54 -14.11 3.93
CA PHE A 739 14.03 -15.22 3.11
C PHE A 739 15.30 -15.85 3.72
N LEU A 740 16.30 -15.03 4.04
CA LEU A 740 17.56 -15.50 4.63
C LEU A 740 17.36 -16.12 6.03
N ALA A 741 16.58 -15.46 6.89
CA ALA A 741 16.26 -15.96 8.22
C ALA A 741 15.41 -17.24 8.16
N GLY A 742 14.51 -17.34 7.18
CA GLY A 742 13.67 -18.50 6.93
C GLY A 742 14.48 -19.71 6.46
N LEU A 743 15.41 -19.51 5.53
CA LEU A 743 16.37 -20.56 5.14
C LEU A 743 17.21 -21.01 6.34
N ASN A 744 17.74 -20.07 7.12
CA ASN A 744 18.51 -20.41 8.32
C ASN A 744 17.67 -21.17 9.37
N ALA A 745 16.39 -20.80 9.54
CA ALA A 745 15.45 -21.51 10.42
C ALA A 745 15.14 -22.95 9.91
N LEU A 746 15.05 -23.13 8.58
CA LEU A 746 14.83 -24.43 7.95
C LEU A 746 16.03 -25.38 8.12
N PHE A 747 17.26 -24.85 8.00
CA PHE A 747 18.50 -25.64 8.07
C PHE A 747 19.09 -25.80 9.47
N SER A 748 18.81 -24.91 10.43
CA SER A 748 19.29 -25.04 11.81
C SER A 748 18.59 -26.21 12.55
N ARG A 749 19.33 -26.96 13.40
CA ARG A 749 18.81 -28.12 14.18
C ARG A 749 19.05 -27.97 15.69
N GLY A 750 18.17 -28.57 16.51
CA GLY A 750 18.31 -28.63 17.98
C GLY A 750 17.30 -27.80 18.78
N LEU A 751 17.34 -27.86 20.13
CA LEU A 751 16.45 -27.07 21.01
C LEU A 751 16.70 -25.55 20.87
N LYS A 752 17.90 -25.15 20.43
CA LYS A 752 18.26 -23.77 20.07
C LYS A 752 17.51 -23.25 18.82
N ARG A 753 16.82 -24.13 18.06
CA ARG A 753 16.10 -23.84 16.81
C ARG A 753 14.84 -23.00 16.99
N SER A 754 14.15 -23.11 18.13
CA SER A 754 12.95 -22.34 18.43
C SER A 754 13.20 -20.83 18.38
N SER A 755 14.33 -20.40 18.92
CA SER A 755 14.72 -18.98 18.95
C SER A 755 14.98 -18.41 17.55
N VAL A 756 15.64 -19.17 16.66
CA VAL A 756 15.92 -18.74 15.28
C VAL A 756 14.63 -18.66 14.47
N THR A 757 13.75 -19.65 14.59
CA THR A 757 12.45 -19.65 13.91
C THR A 757 11.53 -18.52 14.41
N ARG A 758 11.57 -18.23 15.71
CA ARG A 758 10.87 -17.09 16.31
C ARG A 758 11.40 -15.76 15.75
N ILE A 759 12.72 -15.60 15.59
CA ILE A 759 13.33 -14.42 14.95
C ILE A 759 12.87 -14.27 13.49
N PHE A 760 12.83 -15.37 12.73
CA PHE A 760 12.28 -15.37 11.37
C PHE A 760 10.82 -14.90 11.32
N ALA A 761 9.97 -15.37 12.24
CA ALA A 761 8.57 -14.92 12.34
C ALA A 761 8.45 -13.41 12.61
N LEU A 762 9.36 -12.85 13.41
CA LEU A 762 9.41 -11.39 13.63
C LEU A 762 9.79 -10.64 12.34
N TRP A 763 10.82 -11.11 11.61
CA TRP A 763 11.20 -10.52 10.33
C TRP A 763 10.06 -10.56 9.31
N ASN A 764 9.36 -11.69 9.22
CA ASN A 764 8.20 -11.81 8.33
C ASN A 764 7.12 -10.76 8.65
N ILE A 765 6.90 -10.44 9.93
CA ILE A 765 5.92 -9.42 10.30
C ILE A 765 6.41 -8.00 10.09
N THR A 766 7.68 -7.72 10.36
CA THR A 766 8.24 -6.40 10.01
C THR A 766 8.11 -6.13 8.51
N SER A 767 8.18 -7.16 7.67
CA SER A 767 8.02 -7.04 6.23
C SER A 767 6.60 -6.66 5.79
N VAL A 768 5.56 -6.84 6.64
CA VAL A 768 4.19 -6.37 6.36
C VAL A 768 4.14 -4.84 6.31
N VAL A 769 4.99 -4.14 7.07
CA VAL A 769 5.10 -2.68 7.01
C VAL A 769 5.52 -2.22 5.61
N ASN A 770 6.45 -2.93 4.95
CA ASN A 770 6.85 -2.64 3.57
C ASN A 770 5.68 -2.77 2.59
N ILE A 771 4.78 -3.73 2.82
CA ILE A 771 3.58 -3.91 2.00
C ILE A 771 2.63 -2.72 2.17
N ILE A 772 2.45 -2.25 3.40
CA ILE A 772 1.64 -1.06 3.69
C ILE A 772 2.25 0.17 3.00
N VAL A 773 3.58 0.34 3.06
CA VAL A 773 4.29 1.43 2.38
C VAL A 773 4.09 1.34 0.86
N ALA A 774 4.21 0.15 0.27
CA ALA A 774 3.93 -0.06 -1.14
C ALA A 774 2.49 0.32 -1.52
N ILE A 775 1.51 -0.06 -0.69
CA ILE A 775 0.10 0.28 -0.94
C ILE A 775 -0.14 1.78 -0.86
N ILE A 776 0.43 2.47 0.13
CA ILE A 776 0.33 3.92 0.27
C ILE A 776 0.96 4.60 -0.93
N TYR A 777 2.15 4.17 -1.35
CA TYR A 777 2.82 4.74 -2.52
C TYR A 777 2.01 4.54 -3.80
N GLY A 778 1.49 3.32 -4.03
CA GLY A 778 0.64 3.03 -5.18
C GLY A 778 -0.63 3.88 -5.19
N SER A 779 -1.26 4.09 -4.03
CA SER A 779 -2.42 4.97 -3.88
C SER A 779 -2.11 6.44 -4.15
N LEU A 780 -0.98 6.94 -3.64
CA LEU A 780 -0.52 8.30 -3.89
C LEU A 780 -0.17 8.52 -5.37
N TYR A 781 0.53 7.57 -5.99
CA TYR A 781 0.86 7.62 -7.41
C TYR A 781 -0.40 7.64 -8.29
N PHE A 782 -1.38 6.80 -7.98
CA PHE A 782 -2.67 6.79 -8.65
C PHE A 782 -3.40 8.15 -8.50
N TRP A 783 -3.42 8.70 -7.29
CA TRP A 783 -4.06 9.98 -7.01
C TRP A 783 -3.37 11.15 -7.72
N LEU A 784 -2.03 11.23 -7.66
CA LEU A 784 -1.24 12.26 -8.36
C LEU A 784 -1.41 12.17 -9.88
N SER A 785 -1.46 10.96 -10.44
CA SER A 785 -1.70 10.73 -11.87
C SER A 785 -3.09 11.22 -12.29
N SER A 786 -4.10 11.06 -11.43
CA SER A 786 -5.46 11.57 -11.67
C SER A 786 -5.54 13.10 -11.66
N LEU A 787 -4.70 13.77 -10.86
CA LEU A 787 -4.63 15.23 -10.75
C LEU A 787 -3.92 15.89 -11.93
N ALA A 788 -2.82 15.29 -12.42
CA ALA A 788 -2.08 15.83 -13.57
C ALA A 788 -2.98 15.96 -14.83
N VAL A 789 -3.91 15.02 -15.02
CA VAL A 789 -4.90 15.01 -16.12
C VAL A 789 -5.90 16.17 -16.04
N SER A 790 -6.14 16.73 -14.86
CA SER A 790 -7.11 17.83 -14.69
C SER A 790 -6.55 19.23 -15.06
N SER A 791 -5.23 19.37 -15.22
CA SER A 791 -4.58 20.67 -15.45
C SER A 791 -4.44 21.10 -16.92
N VAL A 792 -4.75 20.21 -17.88
CA VAL A 792 -4.69 20.51 -19.32
C VAL A 792 -6.09 20.49 -19.92
N HIS A 793 -6.80 21.60 -19.80
CA HIS A 793 -7.97 21.88 -20.64
C HIS A 793 -7.49 22.31 -22.04
N GLN A 794 -7.53 21.42 -23.03
CA GLN A 794 -8.33 21.60 -24.26
C GLN A 794 -7.97 20.62 -25.41
N VAL A 795 -9.04 20.05 -26.00
CA VAL A 795 -9.24 19.74 -27.44
C VAL A 795 -8.92 18.30 -27.92
N TYR A 796 -10.03 17.53 -27.99
CA TYR A 796 -10.34 16.27 -28.70
C TYR A 796 -9.60 14.96 -28.36
N ASN A 797 -10.41 13.92 -28.10
CA ASN A 797 -10.11 12.49 -27.88
C ASN A 797 -9.76 11.97 -26.45
N THR A 798 -10.36 12.56 -25.42
CA THR A 798 -10.27 12.06 -24.03
C THR A 798 -11.26 10.93 -23.69
N LYS A 799 -11.33 9.88 -24.52
CA LYS A 799 -11.92 8.58 -24.12
C LYS A 799 -10.87 7.47 -23.92
N SER A 800 -9.60 7.71 -24.26
CA SER A 800 -8.52 6.71 -24.20
C SER A 800 -7.68 6.75 -22.91
N PHE A 801 -7.74 7.82 -22.10
CA PHE A 801 -6.87 7.93 -20.91
C PHE A 801 -7.36 7.12 -19.69
N LYS A 802 -8.47 6.38 -19.81
CA LYS A 802 -8.88 5.40 -18.80
C LYS A 802 -8.25 4.05 -19.16
N SER A 803 -6.92 4.00 -19.12
CA SER A 803 -6.14 2.76 -19.12
C SER A 803 -6.74 1.82 -18.07
N ARG A 804 -7.33 0.72 -18.53
CA ARG A 804 -7.98 -0.30 -17.71
C ARG A 804 -6.97 -1.09 -16.88
N GLU A 805 -5.66 -0.95 -17.16
CA GLU A 805 -4.55 -1.72 -16.59
C GLU A 805 -3.76 -0.96 -15.51
N ASP A 806 -3.79 0.38 -15.48
CA ASP A 806 -3.17 1.15 -14.38
C ASP A 806 -3.99 1.07 -13.07
N ASN A 807 -5.12 0.35 -13.09
CA ASN A 807 -5.96 0.05 -11.93
C ASN A 807 -5.51 -1.17 -11.12
N GLU A 808 -4.50 -1.93 -11.56
CA GLU A 808 -4.15 -3.24 -10.96
C GLU A 808 -2.87 -3.23 -10.09
N TRP A 809 -2.32 -2.05 -9.77
CA TRP A 809 -1.10 -1.91 -8.94
C TRP A 809 -1.21 -2.56 -7.54
N TRP A 810 -2.43 -2.77 -7.04
CA TRP A 810 -2.71 -3.34 -5.71
C TRP A 810 -2.72 -4.87 -5.69
N ILE A 811 -2.73 -5.56 -6.85
CA ILE A 811 -2.81 -7.03 -6.91
C ILE A 811 -1.57 -7.68 -6.28
N LEU A 812 -0.36 -7.26 -6.67
CA LEU A 812 0.89 -7.83 -6.17
C LEU A 812 1.08 -7.61 -4.65
N PRO A 813 0.86 -6.39 -4.11
CA PRO A 813 0.88 -6.15 -2.66
C PRO A 813 -0.17 -6.97 -1.87
N THR A 814 -1.39 -7.14 -2.41
CA THR A 814 -2.45 -7.89 -1.71
C THR A 814 -2.17 -9.39 -1.68
N ILE A 815 -1.70 -9.97 -2.80
CA ILE A 815 -1.25 -11.37 -2.84
C ILE A 815 -0.10 -11.58 -1.84
N LEU A 816 0.89 -10.68 -1.82
CA LEU A 816 2.00 -10.76 -0.90
C LEU A 816 1.55 -10.71 0.58
N PHE A 817 0.57 -9.86 0.91
CA PHE A 817 -0.02 -9.81 2.26
C PHE A 817 -0.68 -11.13 2.67
N LEU A 818 -1.41 -11.77 1.76
CA LEU A 818 -2.04 -13.09 2.00
C LEU A 818 -0.99 -14.17 2.23
N ILE A 819 0.06 -14.20 1.41
CA ILE A 819 1.17 -15.16 1.53
C ILE A 819 1.89 -14.99 2.87
N LYS A 820 2.19 -13.76 3.27
CA LYS A 820 2.83 -13.51 4.57
C LYS A 820 1.96 -13.89 5.76
N SER A 821 0.65 -13.66 5.66
CA SER A 821 -0.30 -14.07 6.69
C SER A 821 -0.37 -15.59 6.82
N LEU A 822 -0.40 -16.32 5.70
CA LEU A 822 -0.32 -17.77 5.67
C LEU A 822 1.01 -18.26 6.27
N GLN A 823 2.12 -17.66 5.84
CA GLN A 823 3.46 -17.98 6.33
C GLN A 823 3.57 -17.81 7.85
N ALA A 824 3.03 -16.73 8.41
CA ALA A 824 3.01 -16.52 9.86
C ALA A 824 2.27 -17.67 10.60
N GLY A 825 1.14 -18.12 10.08
CA GLY A 825 0.39 -19.26 10.63
C GLY A 825 1.18 -20.58 10.60
N LEU A 826 1.78 -20.89 9.45
CA LEU A 826 2.59 -22.11 9.28
C LEU A 826 3.82 -22.12 10.19
N VAL A 827 4.49 -20.98 10.30
CA VAL A 827 5.66 -20.82 11.17
C VAL A 827 5.28 -20.99 12.64
N ASN A 828 4.13 -20.46 13.06
CA ASN A 828 3.65 -20.66 14.44
C ASN A 828 3.47 -22.15 14.77
N TRP A 829 2.84 -22.92 13.87
CA TRP A 829 2.71 -24.37 14.04
C TRP A 829 4.07 -25.09 14.03
N HIS A 830 5.01 -24.63 13.20
CA HIS A 830 6.34 -25.22 13.16
C HIS A 830 7.09 -24.98 14.47
N VAL A 831 7.05 -23.75 15.00
CA VAL A 831 7.62 -23.42 16.32
C VAL A 831 6.99 -24.28 17.42
N ALA A 832 5.66 -24.52 17.38
CA ALA A 832 4.99 -25.39 18.33
C ALA A 832 5.49 -26.84 18.28
N ASN A 833 5.62 -27.42 17.08
CA ASN A 833 6.15 -28.78 16.88
C ASN A 833 7.63 -28.91 17.30
N LEU A 834 8.42 -27.84 17.19
CA LEU A 834 9.83 -27.86 17.60
C LEU A 834 10.00 -27.83 19.12
N GLU A 835 9.14 -27.10 19.83
CA GLU A 835 9.25 -26.91 21.27
C GLU A 835 8.53 -27.98 22.08
N ILE A 836 7.46 -28.59 21.53
CA ILE A 836 6.72 -29.68 22.17
C ILE A 836 6.84 -30.93 21.31
N GLN A 837 7.66 -31.87 21.76
CA GLN A 837 7.85 -33.17 21.11
C GLN A 837 6.87 -34.23 21.62
N ASP A 838 6.42 -34.09 22.86
CA ASP A 838 5.46 -35.00 23.47
C ASP A 838 4.02 -34.48 23.31
N TYR A 839 3.30 -35.11 22.38
CA TYR A 839 1.92 -34.76 22.05
C TYR A 839 0.92 -35.20 23.13
N SER A 840 1.29 -36.14 24.01
CA SER A 840 0.41 -36.62 25.08
C SER A 840 0.07 -35.54 26.10
N LEU A 841 0.87 -34.46 26.17
CA LEU A 841 0.62 -33.27 27.00
C LEU A 841 -0.69 -32.53 26.66
N PHE A 842 -1.23 -32.73 25.45
CA PHE A 842 -2.49 -32.13 25.00
C PHE A 842 -3.66 -33.13 24.99
N SER A 843 -3.50 -34.31 25.60
CA SER A 843 -4.58 -35.28 25.68
C SER A 843 -5.77 -34.69 26.45
N PRO A 844 -7.02 -34.83 25.95
CA PRO A 844 -8.21 -34.41 26.67
C PRO A 844 -8.57 -35.35 27.83
N ASP A 845 -8.06 -36.59 27.80
CA ASP A 845 -8.34 -37.61 28.81
C ASP A 845 -7.25 -37.54 29.89
N PRO A 846 -7.61 -37.30 31.17
CA PRO A 846 -6.63 -37.16 32.24
C PRO A 846 -5.85 -38.46 32.46
N ASP A 847 -6.49 -39.62 32.35
CA ASP A 847 -5.83 -40.91 32.53
C ASP A 847 -4.77 -41.16 31.46
N ARG A 848 -5.02 -40.76 30.21
CA ARG A 848 -4.07 -40.86 29.11
C ARG A 848 -2.91 -39.88 29.23
N PHE A 849 -3.12 -38.72 29.86
CA PHE A 849 -2.05 -37.78 30.20
C PHE A 849 -1.09 -38.35 31.25
N TRP A 850 -1.59 -39.10 32.23
CA TRP A 850 -0.82 -39.66 33.35
C TRP A 850 -0.28 -41.08 33.13
N ALA A 851 -0.72 -41.79 32.08
CA ALA A 851 -0.38 -43.20 31.83
C ALA A 851 1.07 -43.47 31.34
N MET A 852 2.00 -42.52 31.47
CA MET A 852 3.33 -42.56 30.84
C MET A 852 4.48 -42.49 31.84
#